data_AF-A0A519WNK7-F1
#
_entry.id   AF-A0A519WNK7-F1
#
_cell.length_a   1.000
_cell.length_b   1.000
_cell.length_c   1.000
_cell.angle_alpha   90.00
_cell.angle_beta   90.00
_cell.angle_gamma   90.00
#
_symmetry.space_group_name_H-M   'P 1'
#
loop_
_entity.id
_entity.type
_entity.pdbx_description
1 polymer ?
#
loop_
_entity_poly.entity_id
_entity_poly.type
_entity_poly.pdbx_seq_one_letter_code
_entity_poly.pdbx_strand_id
1 'polypeptide(L)'
;TVGSAGIDFSLTVTDADNATLASATVSIISFSAGDVLLFYANATNYGNITPVYNNSTGVLTLNSTGATATLAQWQAALRSIRLSASSNGNTRTINYAVSDGALNSATASKIMNIPALISSNGSTPYMAGGVVVDDAVSITNANNNSITSATVGITTNRATGDALVFTASATTYGNITSAFDSSTGLLTLSSAGNTATVAQWEIALRSVTFIAATNDNVRTVTFTINGSNTATKLVKSTLDFITVWDMSKPSVGSATSISFRMGSFGINRKVKYTWTTVPASSFSGSGELPSLTILQTTSIGPLPENMLVQISFQPENLRGFGMWDATTDKAQFVDIKAWGSARWESLIGLARESINFNMTAKDVPDLSAGPSLQYLFIGCTSFTGKETNMSTWNTSVVPNMLQMFAGATLFNHNISSWNVANVTTMNSAFSGARSFNQNLGSWQLNANADLAGMLSNSGLDCTNYSSTLIAWSQASVVGRTLNAGGLKYGENAVAVRNILTTPIADGGKGWTIIDDILNSFNCPNSPPMLTSSTGYTSYTSGIVVVDNMLTLTDADNNTLASATVSIANNHAVGDVLTFTPNAIYGNIISTYNSATGVLSLSSADATATISEWQAALRSVTFQTTSNTNNRTISFSASDGVDFSAAATKRIEILSNFITTWDLSKTGNSPTQISFNATVAGGGANYTWTTVPASANSGSGSIPDGNNIVANIT
;
A
#
# COMPACT_ATOMS: atom_id res chain seq x y z
N THR A 1 -7.52 3.76 -33.37
CA THR A 1 -7.65 2.76 -34.46
C THR A 1 -8.18 1.48 -33.85
N VAL A 2 -9.40 1.09 -34.18
CA VAL A 2 -9.93 -0.23 -33.78
C VAL A 2 -9.35 -1.28 -34.74
N GLY A 3 -8.66 -2.28 -34.22
CA GLY A 3 -8.64 -3.63 -34.78
C GLY A 3 -7.49 -4.02 -35.72
N SER A 4 -6.58 -4.85 -35.20
CA SER A 4 -5.71 -5.76 -35.95
C SER A 4 -6.45 -7.01 -36.49
N ALA A 5 -7.78 -7.12 -36.26
CA ALA A 5 -8.60 -8.29 -36.56
C ALA A 5 -9.71 -8.00 -37.61
N GLY A 6 -10.13 -9.04 -38.36
CA GLY A 6 -11.21 -8.96 -39.36
C GLY A 6 -12.60 -8.74 -38.74
N ILE A 7 -13.52 -8.16 -39.52
CA ILE A 7 -14.86 -7.73 -39.07
C ILE A 7 -15.76 -8.90 -38.66
N ASP A 8 -15.77 -9.97 -39.46
CA ASP A 8 -16.59 -11.16 -39.18
C ASP A 8 -15.89 -12.44 -39.64
N PHE A 9 -15.32 -13.17 -38.67
CA PHE A 9 -14.63 -14.44 -38.92
C PHE A 9 -15.58 -15.62 -39.16
N SER A 10 -16.89 -15.45 -38.96
CA SER A 10 -17.89 -16.51 -39.08
C SER A 10 -18.53 -16.62 -40.46
N LEU A 11 -18.33 -15.63 -41.34
CA LEU A 11 -18.90 -15.58 -42.70
C LEU A 11 -18.65 -16.86 -43.49
N THR A 12 -19.68 -17.44 -44.12
CA THR A 12 -19.52 -18.59 -45.02
C THR A 12 -19.92 -18.22 -46.44
N VAL A 13 -19.22 -18.75 -47.44
CA VAL A 13 -19.48 -18.51 -48.86
C VAL A 13 -19.70 -19.86 -49.53
N THR A 14 -20.88 -20.03 -50.12
CA THR A 14 -21.29 -21.23 -50.85
C THR A 14 -22.06 -20.84 -52.09
N ASP A 15 -21.93 -21.63 -53.13
CA ASP A 15 -22.67 -21.48 -54.38
C ASP A 15 -23.08 -22.89 -54.84
N ALA A 16 -24.29 -23.04 -55.37
CA ALA A 16 -24.88 -24.35 -55.64
C ALA A 16 -24.43 -24.95 -56.97
N ASP A 17 -24.07 -24.10 -57.93
CA ASP A 17 -23.79 -24.45 -59.32
C ASP A 17 -22.41 -23.95 -59.81
N ASN A 18 -21.76 -23.04 -59.09
CA ASN A 18 -20.46 -22.49 -59.46
C ASN A 18 -19.35 -22.77 -58.42
N ALA A 19 -18.20 -23.28 -58.86
CA ALA A 19 -17.04 -23.49 -58.00
C ALA A 19 -16.19 -22.22 -57.77
N THR A 20 -16.49 -21.14 -58.50
CA THR A 20 -15.79 -19.85 -58.47
C THR A 20 -16.79 -18.70 -58.53
N LEU A 21 -16.41 -17.51 -58.04
CA LEU A 21 -17.26 -16.30 -58.07
C LEU A 21 -16.54 -15.14 -58.78
N ALA A 22 -17.34 -14.25 -59.36
CA ALA A 22 -16.87 -13.13 -60.18
C ALA A 22 -16.55 -11.89 -59.34
N SER A 23 -17.40 -11.54 -58.38
CA SER A 23 -17.24 -10.32 -57.58
C SER A 23 -17.87 -10.40 -56.19
N ALA A 24 -17.53 -9.45 -55.33
CA ALA A 24 -18.22 -9.20 -54.08
C ALA A 24 -18.32 -7.70 -53.81
N THR A 25 -19.38 -7.29 -53.13
CA THR A 25 -19.59 -5.92 -52.68
C THR A 25 -19.73 -5.93 -51.16
N VAL A 26 -18.92 -5.12 -50.49
CA VAL A 26 -18.98 -4.91 -49.05
C VAL A 26 -19.22 -3.43 -48.79
N SER A 27 -20.33 -3.09 -48.12
CA SER A 27 -20.74 -1.70 -47.94
C SER A 27 -20.97 -1.34 -46.48
N ILE A 28 -20.62 -0.11 -46.15
CA ILE A 28 -20.98 0.50 -44.86
C ILE A 28 -22.33 1.19 -45.03
N ILE A 29 -23.39 0.70 -44.39
CA ILE A 29 -24.74 1.29 -44.53
C ILE A 29 -24.86 2.60 -43.76
N SER A 30 -24.33 2.66 -42.54
CA SER A 30 -24.22 3.89 -41.74
C SER A 30 -22.88 4.60 -41.98
N PHE A 31 -22.53 4.79 -43.25
CA PHE A 31 -21.26 5.37 -43.69
C PHE A 31 -21.06 6.80 -43.19
N SER A 32 -19.89 7.09 -42.64
CA SER A 32 -19.41 8.46 -42.39
C SER A 32 -18.23 8.76 -43.30
N ALA A 33 -18.15 9.99 -43.80
CA ALA A 33 -17.03 10.43 -44.62
C ALA A 33 -15.69 10.13 -43.91
N GLY A 34 -14.78 9.45 -44.62
CA GLY A 34 -13.49 9.01 -44.09
C GLY A 34 -13.46 7.62 -43.44
N ASP A 35 -14.60 6.93 -43.29
CA ASP A 35 -14.53 5.50 -42.97
C ASP A 35 -13.88 4.74 -44.14
N VAL A 36 -13.11 3.70 -43.84
CA VAL A 36 -12.41 2.90 -44.85
C VAL A 36 -12.60 1.41 -44.55
N LEU A 37 -13.07 0.66 -45.55
CA LEU A 37 -12.96 -0.80 -45.58
C LEU A 37 -11.62 -1.19 -46.19
N LEU A 38 -10.78 -1.84 -45.39
CA LEU A 38 -9.43 -2.23 -45.76
C LEU A 38 -9.43 -3.71 -46.15
N PHE A 39 -8.96 -3.99 -47.36
CA PHE A 39 -8.62 -5.33 -47.83
C PHE A 39 -7.19 -5.32 -48.36
N TYR A 40 -6.34 -6.18 -47.79
CA TYR A 40 -4.95 -6.33 -48.21
C TYR A 40 -4.84 -7.57 -49.09
N ALA A 41 -4.80 -7.37 -50.41
CA ALA A 41 -4.72 -8.47 -51.36
C ALA A 41 -3.46 -9.34 -51.13
N ASN A 42 -3.63 -10.65 -51.28
CA ASN A 42 -2.57 -11.64 -51.13
C ASN A 42 -2.85 -12.77 -52.11
N ALA A 43 -2.00 -12.91 -53.13
CA ALA A 43 -2.25 -13.86 -54.22
C ALA A 43 -2.27 -15.32 -53.74
N THR A 44 -1.49 -15.65 -52.70
CA THR A 44 -1.42 -16.99 -52.11
C THR A 44 -2.73 -17.36 -51.39
N ASN A 45 -3.32 -16.43 -50.65
CA ASN A 45 -4.48 -16.72 -49.79
C ASN A 45 -5.82 -16.39 -50.47
N TYR A 46 -5.85 -15.41 -51.37
CA TYR A 46 -7.10 -14.86 -51.94
C TYR A 46 -7.14 -14.93 -53.48
N GLY A 47 -6.15 -15.57 -54.13
CA GLY A 47 -6.12 -15.70 -55.59
C GLY A 47 -5.95 -14.35 -56.29
N ASN A 48 -6.71 -14.13 -57.36
CA ASN A 48 -6.65 -12.90 -58.17
C ASN A 48 -7.65 -11.81 -57.73
N ILE A 49 -8.18 -11.87 -56.50
CA ILE A 49 -9.16 -10.90 -56.00
C ILE A 49 -8.48 -9.54 -55.78
N THR A 50 -9.02 -8.51 -56.42
CA THR A 50 -8.52 -7.12 -56.33
C THR A 50 -9.58 -6.18 -55.76
N PRO A 51 -9.21 -5.26 -54.85
CA PRO A 51 -10.14 -4.30 -54.26
C PRO A 51 -10.23 -2.99 -55.04
N VAL A 52 -11.42 -2.40 -55.04
CA VAL A 52 -11.68 -0.99 -55.37
C VAL A 52 -12.57 -0.42 -54.29
N TYR A 53 -12.06 0.53 -53.51
CA TYR A 53 -12.83 1.21 -52.47
C TYR A 53 -13.30 2.57 -52.95
N ASN A 54 -14.58 2.86 -52.78
CA ASN A 54 -15.15 4.17 -53.07
C ASN A 54 -15.31 4.98 -51.78
N ASN A 55 -14.42 5.97 -51.62
CA ASN A 55 -14.35 6.82 -50.42
C ASN A 55 -15.52 7.80 -50.26
N SER A 56 -16.40 7.95 -51.26
CA SER A 56 -17.61 8.79 -51.15
C SER A 56 -18.87 7.98 -50.81
N THR A 57 -18.87 6.67 -51.05
CA THR A 57 -20.05 5.81 -50.84
C THR A 57 -19.85 4.74 -49.77
N GLY A 58 -18.61 4.54 -49.29
CA GLY A 58 -18.32 3.52 -48.28
C GLY A 58 -18.40 2.08 -48.80
N VAL A 59 -18.30 1.90 -50.11
CA VAL A 59 -18.44 0.61 -50.79
C VAL A 59 -17.07 0.10 -51.23
N LEU A 60 -16.72 -1.10 -50.78
CA LEU A 60 -15.61 -1.91 -51.25
C LEU A 60 -16.12 -2.93 -52.26
N THR A 61 -15.73 -2.76 -53.52
CA THR A 61 -15.94 -3.77 -54.56
C THR A 61 -14.69 -4.63 -54.68
N LEU A 62 -14.86 -5.94 -54.63
CA LEU A 62 -13.82 -6.93 -54.86
C LEU A 62 -14.12 -7.64 -56.18
N ASN A 63 -13.13 -7.77 -57.06
CA ASN A 63 -13.30 -8.42 -58.37
C ASN A 63 -12.26 -9.51 -58.59
N SER A 64 -12.69 -10.63 -59.17
CA SER A 64 -11.82 -11.68 -59.72
C SER A 64 -11.85 -11.60 -61.24
N THR A 65 -10.73 -11.18 -61.86
CA THR A 65 -10.63 -11.09 -63.32
C THR A 65 -10.82 -12.46 -63.97
N GLY A 66 -11.86 -12.60 -64.80
CA GLY A 66 -12.23 -13.89 -65.42
C GLY A 66 -12.93 -14.88 -64.49
N ALA A 67 -13.38 -14.46 -63.30
CA ALA A 67 -14.12 -15.27 -62.32
C ALA A 67 -13.42 -16.59 -61.94
N THR A 68 -12.10 -16.54 -61.73
CA THR A 68 -11.26 -17.71 -61.45
C THR A 68 -11.00 -17.96 -59.96
N ALA A 69 -11.37 -17.04 -59.07
CA ALA A 69 -11.19 -17.20 -57.63
C ALA A 69 -12.23 -18.18 -57.04
N THR A 70 -11.73 -19.16 -56.28
CA THR A 70 -12.52 -20.23 -55.66
C THR A 70 -13.38 -19.74 -54.49
N LEU A 71 -14.43 -20.50 -54.14
CA LEU A 71 -15.27 -20.20 -52.97
C LEU A 71 -14.46 -20.06 -51.67
N ALA A 72 -13.44 -20.89 -51.47
CA ALA A 72 -12.57 -20.83 -50.28
C ALA A 72 -11.74 -19.52 -50.23
N GLN A 73 -11.23 -19.07 -51.38
CA GLN A 73 -10.51 -17.81 -51.50
C GLN A 73 -11.43 -16.60 -51.24
N TRP A 74 -12.65 -16.63 -51.74
CA TRP A 74 -13.67 -15.60 -51.47
C TRP A 74 -14.05 -15.55 -49.99
N GLN A 75 -14.28 -16.70 -49.35
CA GLN A 75 -14.56 -16.76 -47.92
C GLN A 75 -13.41 -16.20 -47.08
N ALA A 76 -12.17 -16.58 -47.40
CA ALA A 76 -10.98 -16.06 -46.72
C ALA A 76 -10.82 -14.55 -46.94
N ALA A 77 -11.07 -14.07 -48.17
CA ALA A 77 -10.97 -12.66 -48.50
C ALA A 77 -11.98 -11.81 -47.71
N LEU A 78 -13.27 -12.19 -47.68
CA LEU A 78 -14.31 -11.45 -46.98
C LEU A 78 -14.11 -11.40 -45.45
N ARG A 79 -13.66 -12.52 -44.85
CA ARG A 79 -13.32 -12.59 -43.41
C ARG A 79 -12.13 -11.70 -43.03
N SER A 80 -11.27 -11.38 -44.00
CA SER A 80 -10.06 -10.57 -43.76
C SER A 80 -10.32 -9.06 -43.75
N ILE A 81 -11.48 -8.61 -44.23
CA ILE A 81 -11.81 -7.19 -44.36
C ILE A 81 -11.85 -6.53 -42.98
N ARG A 82 -11.24 -5.35 -42.88
CA ARG A 82 -11.15 -4.56 -41.66
C ARG A 82 -11.85 -3.22 -41.84
N LEU A 83 -12.36 -2.67 -40.75
CA LEU A 83 -12.97 -1.35 -40.71
C LEU A 83 -12.02 -0.38 -40.01
N SER A 84 -11.61 0.68 -40.70
CA SER A 84 -11.00 1.86 -40.10
C SER A 84 -12.04 2.97 -40.10
N ALA A 85 -12.61 3.29 -38.94
CA ALA A 85 -13.61 4.33 -38.85
C ALA A 85 -13.01 5.72 -38.64
N SER A 86 -13.65 6.72 -39.24
CA SER A 86 -13.26 8.14 -39.09
C SER A 86 -13.82 8.80 -37.83
N SER A 87 -14.76 8.15 -37.15
CA SER A 87 -15.45 8.71 -35.99
C SER A 87 -15.77 7.67 -34.92
N ASN A 88 -15.66 8.08 -33.66
CA ASN A 88 -15.89 7.26 -32.47
C ASN A 88 -17.32 7.41 -31.95
N GLY A 89 -17.80 6.41 -31.20
CA GLY A 89 -19.16 6.35 -30.64
C GLY A 89 -20.22 5.71 -31.54
N ASN A 90 -19.92 5.53 -32.83
CA ASN A 90 -20.84 5.12 -33.89
C ASN A 90 -21.02 3.61 -34.03
N THR A 91 -22.20 3.14 -34.47
CA THR A 91 -22.35 1.77 -34.99
C THR A 91 -22.19 1.76 -36.51
N ARG A 92 -21.39 0.82 -37.04
CA ARG A 92 -21.31 0.56 -38.48
C ARG A 92 -21.95 -0.78 -38.80
N THR A 93 -22.99 -0.76 -39.63
CA THR A 93 -23.53 -1.98 -40.23
C THR A 93 -22.78 -2.24 -41.52
N ILE A 94 -22.07 -3.37 -41.57
CA ILE A 94 -21.30 -3.83 -42.72
C ILE A 94 -22.10 -4.90 -43.42
N ASN A 95 -22.45 -4.65 -44.67
CA ASN A 95 -23.18 -5.57 -45.52
C ASN A 95 -22.23 -6.25 -46.51
N TYR A 96 -22.44 -7.54 -46.72
CA TYR A 96 -21.68 -8.38 -47.64
C TYR A 96 -22.63 -9.00 -48.65
N ALA A 97 -22.29 -8.93 -49.94
CA ALA A 97 -22.95 -9.66 -51.02
C ALA A 97 -21.92 -10.17 -52.02
N VAL A 98 -22.08 -11.39 -52.52
CA VAL A 98 -21.20 -11.99 -53.53
C VAL A 98 -21.98 -12.25 -54.83
N SER A 99 -21.28 -12.35 -55.96
CA SER A 99 -21.87 -12.64 -57.27
C SER A 99 -21.03 -13.62 -58.07
N ASP A 100 -21.70 -14.57 -58.70
CA ASP A 100 -21.14 -15.52 -59.67
C ASP A 100 -21.01 -14.92 -61.09
N GLY A 101 -21.53 -13.71 -61.31
CA GLY A 101 -21.58 -13.03 -62.60
C GLY A 101 -22.94 -13.08 -63.30
N ALA A 102 -23.89 -13.88 -62.79
CA ALA A 102 -25.27 -13.95 -63.26
C ALA A 102 -26.25 -13.40 -62.20
N LEU A 103 -26.08 -13.79 -60.94
CA LEU A 103 -26.92 -13.42 -59.81
C LEU A 103 -26.09 -12.92 -58.62
N ASN A 104 -26.75 -12.25 -57.69
CA ASN A 104 -26.16 -11.82 -56.42
C ASN A 104 -26.72 -12.69 -55.28
N SER A 105 -25.90 -12.95 -54.27
CA SER A 105 -26.34 -13.56 -53.02
C SER A 105 -27.31 -12.66 -52.26
N ALA A 106 -28.05 -13.24 -51.31
CA ALA A 106 -28.66 -12.45 -50.25
C ALA A 106 -27.58 -11.71 -49.45
N THR A 107 -27.95 -10.55 -48.90
CA THR A 107 -27.05 -9.72 -48.10
C THR A 107 -26.86 -10.31 -46.70
N ALA A 108 -25.61 -10.52 -46.29
CA ALA A 108 -25.25 -10.79 -44.90
C ALA A 108 -24.80 -9.50 -44.21
N SER A 109 -25.18 -9.30 -42.94
CA SER A 109 -24.91 -8.04 -42.22
C SER A 109 -24.23 -8.27 -40.87
N LYS A 110 -23.24 -7.44 -40.54
CA LYS A 110 -22.57 -7.40 -39.23
C LYS A 110 -22.59 -5.98 -38.66
N ILE A 111 -23.00 -5.83 -37.40
CA ILE A 111 -22.97 -4.55 -36.69
C ILE A 111 -21.65 -4.46 -35.89
N MET A 112 -20.92 -3.37 -36.10
CA MET A 112 -19.69 -3.02 -35.39
C MET A 112 -19.94 -1.84 -34.45
N ASN A 113 -19.66 -2.01 -33.16
CA ASN A 113 -19.74 -0.94 -32.17
C ASN A 113 -18.40 -0.22 -32.07
N ILE A 114 -18.38 1.10 -32.29
CA ILE A 114 -17.16 1.92 -32.16
C ILE A 114 -17.21 2.68 -30.84
N PRO A 115 -16.28 2.46 -29.89
CA PRO A 115 -16.33 3.08 -28.56
C PRO A 115 -16.21 4.61 -28.61
N ALA A 116 -16.85 5.31 -27.67
CA ALA A 116 -16.57 6.72 -27.40
C ALA A 116 -15.24 6.88 -26.63
N LEU A 117 -14.50 7.96 -26.86
CA LEU A 117 -13.23 8.23 -26.17
C LEU A 117 -13.33 9.48 -25.30
N ILE A 118 -12.68 9.45 -24.14
CA ILE A 118 -12.48 10.60 -23.26
C ILE A 118 -10.99 10.97 -23.25
N SER A 119 -10.69 12.26 -23.22
CA SER A 119 -9.31 12.76 -23.07
C SER A 119 -9.21 13.84 -22.00
N SER A 120 -8.11 13.81 -21.25
CA SER A 120 -7.69 14.78 -20.25
C SER A 120 -6.18 14.92 -20.33
N ASN A 121 -5.64 16.14 -20.24
CA ASN A 121 -4.21 16.41 -20.41
C ASN A 121 -3.64 17.25 -19.26
N GLY A 122 -2.44 16.91 -18.77
CA GLY A 122 -1.67 17.77 -17.86
C GLY A 122 -1.98 17.59 -16.36
N SER A 123 -1.81 18.65 -15.58
CA SER A 123 -2.07 18.67 -14.12
C SER A 123 -2.73 19.97 -13.69
N THR A 124 -3.59 19.92 -12.67
CA THR A 124 -4.27 21.09 -12.09
C THR A 124 -3.72 21.42 -10.69
N PRO A 125 -3.27 22.67 -10.45
CA PRO A 125 -2.89 23.13 -9.12
C PRO A 125 -4.12 23.47 -8.25
N TYR A 126 -4.08 23.26 -6.94
CA TYR A 126 -5.13 23.70 -6.01
C TYR A 126 -4.60 24.51 -4.82
N MET A 127 -5.36 25.53 -4.43
CA MET A 127 -5.24 26.24 -3.14
C MET A 127 -6.38 25.79 -2.21
N ALA A 128 -6.25 26.06 -0.90
CA ALA A 128 -7.31 25.77 0.07
C ALA A 128 -8.66 26.35 -0.39
N GLY A 129 -9.68 25.50 -0.58
CA GLY A 129 -10.99 25.89 -1.12
C GLY A 129 -11.53 25.00 -2.26
N GLY A 130 -10.72 24.07 -2.77
CA GLY A 130 -11.09 23.13 -3.83
C GLY A 130 -10.76 23.64 -5.24
N VAL A 131 -10.47 22.73 -6.18
CA VAL A 131 -10.16 23.06 -7.58
C VAL A 131 -10.99 22.24 -8.55
N VAL A 132 -11.41 22.83 -9.66
CA VAL A 132 -11.89 22.07 -10.81
C VAL A 132 -10.79 21.11 -11.29
N VAL A 133 -11.11 19.82 -11.38
CA VAL A 133 -10.12 18.78 -11.69
C VAL A 133 -9.53 18.99 -13.08
N ASP A 134 -10.38 19.20 -14.09
CA ASP A 134 -9.95 19.49 -15.46
C ASP A 134 -11.09 20.19 -16.22
N ASP A 135 -10.91 21.48 -16.51
CA ASP A 135 -11.87 22.30 -17.26
C ASP A 135 -11.82 22.06 -18.78
N ALA A 136 -10.87 21.25 -19.24
CA ALA A 136 -10.63 20.94 -20.65
C ALA A 136 -10.99 19.49 -21.05
N VAL A 137 -11.62 18.70 -20.17
CA VAL A 137 -12.07 17.33 -20.49
C VAL A 137 -12.88 17.33 -21.78
N SER A 138 -12.56 16.45 -22.72
CA SER A 138 -13.34 16.32 -23.96
C SER A 138 -13.76 14.88 -24.20
N ILE A 139 -14.96 14.72 -24.75
CA ILE A 139 -15.56 13.46 -25.11
C ILE A 139 -15.78 13.47 -26.62
N THR A 140 -15.11 12.58 -27.32
CA THR A 140 -15.34 12.42 -28.77
C THR A 140 -16.39 11.33 -28.98
N ASN A 141 -17.62 11.74 -29.32
CA ASN A 141 -18.76 10.87 -29.64
C ASN A 141 -19.58 11.51 -30.78
N ALA A 142 -19.44 10.99 -32.00
CA ALA A 142 -19.91 11.63 -33.22
C ALA A 142 -21.42 11.49 -33.51
N ASN A 143 -22.17 10.80 -32.65
CA ASN A 143 -23.54 10.38 -32.94
C ASN A 143 -24.55 10.67 -31.83
N ASN A 144 -24.18 11.44 -30.81
CA ASN A 144 -25.11 11.85 -29.74
C ASN A 144 -25.81 10.68 -29.03
N ASN A 145 -25.33 9.44 -29.20
CA ASN A 145 -25.83 8.29 -28.45
C ASN A 145 -25.34 8.41 -27.01
N SER A 146 -26.29 8.30 -26.08
CA SER A 146 -26.11 8.61 -24.66
C SER A 146 -24.89 7.93 -24.04
N ILE A 147 -24.05 8.74 -23.39
CA ILE A 147 -23.18 8.24 -22.33
C ILE A 147 -24.12 7.82 -21.19
N THR A 148 -24.06 6.53 -20.85
CA THR A 148 -24.99 5.92 -19.89
C THR A 148 -24.57 6.19 -18.45
N SER A 149 -23.26 6.31 -18.23
CA SER A 149 -22.66 6.62 -16.92
C SER A 149 -21.28 7.24 -17.10
N ALA A 150 -20.92 8.13 -16.18
CA ALA A 150 -19.54 8.56 -16.00
C ALA A 150 -19.13 8.46 -14.53
N THR A 151 -17.88 8.14 -14.27
CA THR A 151 -17.32 8.14 -12.91
C THR A 151 -16.06 8.98 -12.86
N VAL A 152 -15.89 9.74 -11.80
CA VAL A 152 -14.65 10.45 -11.48
C VAL A 152 -14.08 9.86 -10.19
N GLY A 153 -12.84 9.36 -10.21
CA GLY A 153 -12.28 8.61 -9.08
C GLY A 153 -10.89 9.08 -8.68
N ILE A 154 -10.65 9.21 -7.37
CA ILE A 154 -9.30 9.44 -6.81
C ILE A 154 -8.62 8.08 -6.69
N THR A 155 -7.65 7.80 -7.56
CA THR A 155 -7.10 6.44 -7.76
C THR A 155 -5.74 6.20 -7.11
N THR A 156 -4.99 7.26 -6.78
CA THR A 156 -3.72 7.14 -6.06
C THR A 156 -3.57 8.24 -5.01
N ASN A 157 -2.89 7.90 -3.91
CA ASN A 157 -2.58 8.77 -2.78
C ASN A 157 -3.79 9.45 -2.12
N ARG A 158 -4.97 8.83 -2.19
CA ARG A 158 -6.18 9.35 -1.54
C ARG A 158 -5.98 9.39 -0.01
N ALA A 159 -6.25 10.55 0.59
CA ALA A 159 -6.33 10.70 2.04
C ALA A 159 -7.78 10.59 2.53
N THR A 160 -7.93 10.17 3.78
CA THR A 160 -9.22 10.16 4.47
C THR A 160 -9.78 11.59 4.53
N GLY A 161 -10.96 11.79 3.93
CA GLY A 161 -11.63 13.09 3.84
C GLY A 161 -11.49 13.80 2.49
N ASP A 162 -10.65 13.29 1.56
CA ASP A 162 -10.64 13.81 0.19
C ASP A 162 -12.03 13.65 -0.45
N ALA A 163 -12.47 14.65 -1.20
CA ALA A 163 -13.79 14.66 -1.84
C ALA A 163 -13.74 15.09 -3.31
N LEU A 164 -14.67 14.54 -4.08
CA LEU A 164 -15.01 15.01 -5.42
C LEU A 164 -16.44 15.55 -5.38
N VAL A 165 -16.63 16.79 -5.77
CA VAL A 165 -17.90 17.51 -5.67
C VAL A 165 -18.40 17.86 -7.05
N PHE A 166 -19.65 17.52 -7.31
CA PHE A 166 -20.43 17.98 -8.46
C PHE A 166 -21.75 18.54 -7.98
N THR A 167 -22.06 19.77 -8.38
CA THR A 167 -23.31 20.45 -8.05
C THR A 167 -24.24 20.41 -9.27
N ALA A 168 -25.32 19.64 -9.19
CA ALA A 168 -26.26 19.50 -10.29
C ALA A 168 -27.00 20.82 -10.61
N SER A 169 -27.34 20.99 -11.89
CA SER A 169 -28.07 22.14 -12.41
C SER A 169 -28.90 21.68 -13.60
N ALA A 170 -30.23 21.72 -13.47
CA ALA A 170 -31.13 21.27 -14.54
C ALA A 170 -30.95 22.05 -15.84
N THR A 171 -30.61 23.34 -15.73
CA THR A 171 -30.40 24.23 -16.88
C THR A 171 -29.07 23.99 -17.57
N THR A 172 -28.02 23.61 -16.82
CA THR A 172 -26.66 23.47 -17.35
C THR A 172 -26.35 22.02 -17.71
N TYR A 173 -26.65 21.08 -16.82
CA TYR A 173 -26.23 19.67 -16.91
C TYR A 173 -27.39 18.72 -17.25
N GLY A 174 -28.58 19.24 -17.53
CA GLY A 174 -29.77 18.42 -17.78
C GLY A 174 -30.16 17.62 -16.53
N ASN A 175 -30.42 16.32 -16.69
CA ASN A 175 -30.81 15.45 -15.58
C ASN A 175 -29.64 14.66 -14.95
N ILE A 176 -28.40 15.11 -15.14
CA ILE A 176 -27.24 14.47 -14.53
C ILE A 176 -27.25 14.71 -13.01
N THR A 177 -27.16 13.62 -12.25
CA THR A 177 -27.05 13.60 -10.79
C THR A 177 -25.75 12.93 -10.35
N SER A 178 -25.33 13.17 -9.11
CA SER A 178 -24.09 12.63 -8.55
C SER A 178 -24.32 11.85 -7.25
N ALA A 179 -23.44 10.87 -7.01
CA ALA A 179 -23.29 10.21 -5.73
C ALA A 179 -21.78 10.00 -5.46
N PHE A 180 -21.27 10.60 -4.38
CA PHE A 180 -19.88 10.42 -3.95
C PHE A 180 -19.79 9.38 -2.84
N ASP A 181 -18.97 8.36 -3.03
CA ASP A 181 -18.63 7.39 -2.00
C ASP A 181 -17.30 7.77 -1.35
N SER A 182 -17.38 8.26 -0.11
CA SER A 182 -16.21 8.71 0.66
C SER A 182 -15.28 7.57 1.08
N SER A 183 -15.71 6.31 1.03
CA SER A 183 -14.89 5.14 1.37
C SER A 183 -14.01 4.69 0.22
N THR A 184 -14.48 4.85 -1.02
CA THR A 184 -13.75 4.50 -2.25
C THR A 184 -13.14 5.70 -2.95
N GLY A 185 -13.63 6.92 -2.70
CA GLY A 185 -13.20 8.13 -3.40
C GLY A 185 -13.77 8.25 -4.82
N LEU A 186 -14.90 7.57 -5.08
CA LEU A 186 -15.53 7.50 -6.39
C LEU A 186 -16.79 8.38 -6.44
N LEU A 187 -16.79 9.35 -7.34
CA LEU A 187 -17.96 10.13 -7.73
C LEU A 187 -18.63 9.46 -8.92
N THR A 188 -19.83 8.94 -8.73
CA THR A 188 -20.66 8.39 -9.81
C THR A 188 -21.61 9.45 -10.31
N LEU A 189 -21.60 9.70 -11.61
CA LEU A 189 -22.53 10.59 -12.31
C LEU A 189 -23.49 9.74 -13.14
N SER A 190 -24.79 10.03 -13.05
CA SER A 190 -25.84 9.26 -13.72
C SER A 190 -26.92 10.15 -14.34
N SER A 191 -27.47 9.71 -15.48
CA SER A 191 -28.60 10.36 -16.15
C SER A 191 -29.77 9.38 -16.24
N ALA A 192 -30.86 9.67 -15.53
CA ALA A 192 -32.04 8.82 -15.53
C ALA A 192 -32.61 8.68 -16.96
N GLY A 193 -32.84 7.45 -17.41
CA GLY A 193 -33.35 7.20 -18.75
C GLY A 193 -32.37 7.50 -19.88
N ASN A 194 -31.07 7.71 -19.58
CA ASN A 194 -30.03 7.91 -20.59
C ASN A 194 -30.32 9.11 -21.52
N THR A 195 -30.85 10.21 -20.97
CA THR A 195 -31.30 11.36 -21.77
C THR A 195 -30.30 12.52 -21.85
N ALA A 196 -29.24 12.51 -21.04
CA ALA A 196 -28.23 13.56 -21.07
C ALA A 196 -27.39 13.52 -22.34
N THR A 197 -27.19 14.69 -22.95
CA THR A 197 -26.41 14.86 -24.19
C THR A 197 -24.91 14.76 -23.93
N VAL A 198 -24.11 14.48 -24.97
CA VAL A 198 -22.64 14.45 -24.85
C VAL A 198 -22.10 15.80 -24.33
N ALA A 199 -22.65 16.92 -24.82
CA ALA A 199 -22.27 18.25 -24.36
C ALA A 199 -22.57 18.47 -22.87
N GLN A 200 -23.70 17.95 -22.37
CA GLN A 200 -24.04 18.00 -20.94
C GLN A 200 -23.07 17.16 -20.09
N TRP A 201 -22.67 15.99 -20.58
CA TRP A 201 -21.66 15.17 -19.91
C TRP A 201 -20.28 15.84 -19.89
N GLU A 202 -19.86 16.46 -20.98
CA GLU A 202 -18.59 17.19 -21.03
C GLU A 202 -18.55 18.34 -20.02
N ILE A 203 -19.56 19.21 -20.03
CA ILE A 203 -19.59 20.36 -19.11
C ILE A 203 -19.83 19.92 -17.66
N ALA A 204 -20.47 18.78 -17.41
CA ALA A 204 -20.59 18.20 -16.07
C ALA A 204 -19.26 17.64 -15.57
N LEU A 205 -18.50 16.90 -16.39
CA LEU A 205 -17.17 16.41 -16.01
C LEU A 205 -16.18 17.56 -15.81
N ARG A 206 -16.28 18.62 -16.63
CA ARG A 206 -15.50 19.86 -16.49
C ARG A 206 -15.85 20.69 -15.25
N SER A 207 -16.96 20.41 -14.55
CA SER A 207 -17.33 21.14 -13.34
C SER A 207 -17.01 20.38 -12.05
N VAL A 208 -16.48 19.15 -12.14
CA VAL A 208 -16.12 18.38 -10.96
C VAL A 208 -14.95 19.04 -10.24
N THR A 209 -15.16 19.34 -8.97
CA THR A 209 -14.18 19.97 -8.08
C THR A 209 -13.58 18.93 -7.14
N PHE A 210 -12.26 18.87 -7.05
CA PHE A 210 -11.54 18.13 -6.04
C PHE A 210 -11.31 19.01 -4.80
N ILE A 211 -11.59 18.44 -3.63
CA ILE A 211 -11.34 19.03 -2.32
C ILE A 211 -10.39 18.10 -1.57
N ALA A 212 -9.22 18.60 -1.20
CA ALA A 212 -8.25 17.84 -0.43
C ALA A 212 -8.57 17.89 1.07
N ALA A 213 -8.45 16.75 1.76
CA ALA A 213 -8.44 16.72 3.22
C ALA A 213 -7.13 17.24 3.81
N THR A 214 -6.03 17.02 3.08
CA THR A 214 -4.68 17.32 3.53
C THR A 214 -3.87 17.90 2.37
N ASN A 215 -2.95 18.82 2.68
CA ASN A 215 -2.19 19.56 1.66
C ASN A 215 -0.96 18.82 1.13
N ASP A 216 -0.95 17.50 1.27
CA ASP A 216 0.28 16.74 1.50
C ASP A 216 0.79 15.89 0.34
N ASN A 217 0.01 15.67 -0.74
CA ASN A 217 0.47 14.86 -1.87
C ASN A 217 -0.27 15.19 -3.18
N VAL A 218 0.36 14.86 -4.31
CA VAL A 218 -0.30 14.80 -5.62
C VAL A 218 -1.32 13.65 -5.66
N ARG A 219 -2.56 13.95 -6.04
CA ARG A 219 -3.61 12.95 -6.27
C ARG A 219 -3.73 12.65 -7.77
N THR A 220 -4.01 11.40 -8.11
CA THR A 220 -4.41 11.03 -9.48
C THR A 220 -5.93 10.89 -9.53
N VAL A 221 -6.57 11.72 -10.34
CA VAL A 221 -8.01 11.67 -10.60
C VAL A 221 -8.24 11.10 -11.99
N THR A 222 -9.13 10.11 -12.09
CA THR A 222 -9.51 9.48 -13.34
C THR A 222 -10.92 9.87 -13.73
N PHE A 223 -11.16 10.03 -15.03
CA PHE A 223 -12.48 10.20 -15.62
C PHE A 223 -12.77 8.97 -16.47
N THR A 224 -13.80 8.21 -16.12
CA THR A 224 -14.19 7.00 -16.87
C THR A 224 -15.60 7.17 -17.41
N ILE A 225 -15.79 6.89 -18.70
CA ILE A 225 -17.12 6.86 -19.34
C ILE A 225 -17.47 5.44 -19.77
N ASN A 226 -18.74 5.07 -19.63
CA ASN A 226 -19.29 3.75 -19.99
C ASN A 226 -18.49 2.55 -19.42
N GLY A 227 -17.84 2.73 -18.27
CA GLY A 227 -17.18 1.65 -17.51
C GLY A 227 -15.81 1.18 -18.00
N SER A 228 -15.30 1.62 -19.16
CA SER A 228 -14.02 1.10 -19.69
C SER A 228 -13.11 2.13 -20.37
N ASN A 229 -13.60 3.32 -20.72
CA ASN A 229 -12.78 4.36 -21.36
C ASN A 229 -12.35 5.38 -20.32
N THR A 230 -11.07 5.37 -19.95
CA THR A 230 -10.53 6.16 -18.83
C THR A 230 -9.48 7.17 -19.31
N ALA A 231 -9.65 8.42 -18.89
CA ALA A 231 -8.64 9.47 -18.96
C ALA A 231 -8.13 9.81 -17.55
N THR A 232 -6.91 10.32 -17.44
CA THR A 232 -6.25 10.58 -16.15
C THR A 232 -5.74 12.02 -16.04
N LYS A 233 -5.88 12.60 -14.85
CA LYS A 233 -5.40 13.95 -14.49
C LYS A 233 -4.71 13.92 -13.13
N LEU A 234 -3.63 14.69 -12.98
CA LEU A 234 -2.97 14.88 -11.69
C LEU A 234 -3.48 16.18 -11.04
N VAL A 235 -3.87 16.13 -9.77
CA VAL A 235 -4.24 17.30 -8.97
C VAL A 235 -3.17 17.54 -7.90
N LYS A 236 -2.61 18.74 -7.85
CA LYS A 236 -1.42 19.07 -7.02
C LYS A 236 -1.70 20.23 -6.08
N SER A 237 -1.34 20.11 -4.81
CA SER A 237 -1.34 21.24 -3.88
C SER A 237 -0.36 22.31 -4.38
N THR A 238 -0.67 23.59 -4.20
CA THR A 238 0.27 24.70 -4.38
C THR A 238 0.52 25.47 -3.09
N LEU A 239 0.36 24.80 -1.94
CA LEU A 239 0.74 25.43 -0.69
C LEU A 239 2.24 25.74 -0.66
N ASP A 240 2.54 26.97 -0.24
CA ASP A 240 3.89 27.47 -0.08
C ASP A 240 4.63 26.73 1.03
N PHE A 241 5.94 26.54 0.84
CA PHE A 241 6.85 26.16 1.92
C PHE A 241 7.08 27.40 2.79
N ILE A 242 6.76 27.34 4.09
CA ILE A 242 6.80 28.49 4.99
C ILE A 242 7.88 28.31 6.05
N THR A 243 8.80 29.27 6.09
CA THR A 243 9.88 29.33 7.08
C THR A 243 9.76 30.59 7.94
N VAL A 244 10.31 30.54 9.15
CA VAL A 244 10.42 31.71 10.04
C VAL A 244 11.88 31.93 10.42
N TRP A 245 12.26 33.20 10.41
CA TRP A 245 13.61 33.68 10.64
C TRP A 245 13.61 34.73 11.75
N ASP A 246 14.53 34.64 12.70
CA ASP A 246 14.74 35.63 13.75
C ASP A 246 15.93 36.51 13.41
N MET A 247 15.65 37.70 12.89
CA MET A 247 16.66 38.66 12.45
C MET A 247 17.41 39.32 13.62
N SER A 248 17.06 39.02 14.88
CA SER A 248 17.86 39.42 16.06
C SER A 248 19.03 38.48 16.33
N LYS A 249 19.07 37.31 15.69
CA LYS A 249 20.16 36.33 15.84
C LYS A 249 21.35 36.68 14.95
N PRO A 250 22.57 36.20 15.28
CA PRO A 250 23.77 36.46 14.49
C PRO A 250 23.59 36.08 13.01
N SER A 251 23.94 36.99 12.11
CA SER A 251 24.05 36.75 10.67
C SER A 251 25.52 36.57 10.26
N VAL A 252 25.75 35.88 9.14
CA VAL A 252 27.06 35.73 8.51
C VAL A 252 27.39 36.94 7.63
N GLY A 253 26.38 37.53 7.00
CA GLY A 253 26.52 38.66 6.08
C GLY A 253 26.00 39.97 6.68
N SER A 254 24.84 40.40 6.20
CA SER A 254 24.15 41.60 6.69
C SER A 254 23.04 41.22 7.67
N ALA A 255 22.85 42.01 8.72
CA ALA A 255 21.72 41.88 9.65
C ALA A 255 20.35 42.10 8.98
N THR A 256 20.33 42.64 7.76
CA THR A 256 19.13 42.89 6.95
C THR A 256 18.98 41.92 5.78
N SER A 257 19.65 40.77 5.82
CA SER A 257 19.48 39.73 4.80
C SER A 257 19.56 38.35 5.42
N ILE A 258 18.93 37.38 4.78
CA ILE A 258 19.16 35.96 5.07
C ILE A 258 19.83 35.28 3.89
N SER A 259 20.67 34.30 4.16
CA SER A 259 21.41 33.51 3.19
C SER A 259 21.20 32.03 3.49
N PHE A 260 20.84 31.27 2.45
CA PHE A 260 20.54 29.85 2.54
C PHE A 260 20.78 29.20 1.19
N ARG A 261 20.86 27.87 1.16
CA ARG A 261 20.93 27.14 -0.11
C ARG A 261 19.54 26.78 -0.60
N MET A 262 19.34 26.86 -1.91
CA MET A 262 18.16 26.29 -2.58
C MET A 262 18.52 25.66 -3.92
N GLY A 263 17.62 24.82 -4.42
CA GLY A 263 17.72 24.22 -5.75
C GLY A 263 16.37 24.22 -6.43
N SER A 264 16.35 24.60 -7.71
CA SER A 264 15.19 24.42 -8.61
C SER A 264 15.40 23.35 -9.68
N PHE A 265 16.63 22.83 -9.76
CA PHE A 265 17.12 21.74 -10.60
C PHE A 265 16.57 21.82 -12.03
N GLY A 266 16.72 22.99 -12.64
CA GLY A 266 16.35 23.24 -14.02
C GLY A 266 16.70 24.63 -14.51
N ILE A 267 16.55 24.85 -15.81
CA ILE A 267 16.73 26.13 -16.48
C ILE A 267 15.38 26.85 -16.53
N ASN A 268 15.36 28.17 -16.37
CA ASN A 268 14.15 29.01 -16.35
C ASN A 268 13.12 28.64 -15.26
N ARG A 269 13.58 28.06 -14.15
CA ARG A 269 12.79 27.68 -12.97
C ARG A 269 13.13 28.59 -11.79
N LYS A 270 12.68 29.83 -11.83
CA LYS A 270 12.81 30.75 -10.69
C LYS A 270 11.85 30.36 -9.56
N VAL A 271 12.27 30.52 -8.32
CA VAL A 271 11.40 30.30 -7.14
C VAL A 271 10.89 31.65 -6.68
N LYS A 272 9.57 31.83 -6.70
CA LYS A 272 8.93 33.06 -6.20
C LYS A 272 8.75 32.97 -4.70
N TYR A 273 8.79 34.11 -4.03
CA TYR A 273 8.55 34.17 -2.59
C TYR A 273 7.84 35.45 -2.19
N THR A 274 7.14 35.38 -1.06
CA THR A 274 6.65 36.54 -0.31
C THR A 274 7.19 36.46 1.12
N TRP A 275 7.27 37.61 1.80
CA TRP A 275 7.64 37.65 3.21
C TRP A 275 6.84 38.71 3.95
N THR A 276 6.65 38.47 5.25
CA THR A 276 6.01 39.40 6.19
C THR A 276 6.72 39.34 7.54
N THR A 277 6.67 40.42 8.32
CA THR A 277 7.06 40.35 9.73
C THR A 277 6.08 39.53 10.56
N VAL A 278 6.45 39.13 11.77
CA VAL A 278 5.56 38.48 12.74
C VAL A 278 5.50 39.35 14.00
N PRO A 279 4.35 39.97 14.33
CA PRO A 279 3.06 39.92 13.62
C PRO A 279 3.08 40.63 12.23
N ALA A 280 2.14 40.24 11.36
CA ALA A 280 2.10 40.59 9.92
C ALA A 280 1.84 42.07 9.60
N SER A 281 1.71 42.94 10.60
CA SER A 281 1.26 44.33 10.42
C SER A 281 2.37 45.35 10.18
N SER A 282 3.66 44.95 10.24
CA SER A 282 4.76 45.93 10.22
C SER A 282 5.41 46.07 8.86
N PHE A 283 5.87 44.99 8.22
CA PHE A 283 6.52 45.05 6.91
C PHE A 283 6.25 43.79 6.09
N SER A 284 6.28 43.93 4.77
CA SER A 284 6.13 42.82 3.82
C SER A 284 6.87 43.10 2.52
N GLY A 285 7.15 42.04 1.76
CA GLY A 285 7.69 42.15 0.41
C GLY A 285 7.58 40.85 -0.37
N SER A 286 8.07 40.87 -1.61
CA SER A 286 8.05 39.71 -2.51
C SER A 286 9.23 39.78 -3.47
N GLY A 287 9.61 38.63 -4.05
CA GLY A 287 10.67 38.58 -5.04
C GLY A 287 10.73 37.25 -5.78
N GLU A 288 11.78 37.12 -6.60
CA GLU A 288 12.11 35.88 -7.30
C GLU A 288 13.57 35.53 -7.03
N LEU A 289 13.81 34.26 -6.77
CA LEU A 289 15.13 33.68 -6.60
C LEU A 289 15.58 33.05 -7.92
N PRO A 290 16.90 32.99 -8.17
CA PRO A 290 17.44 32.54 -9.45
C PRO A 290 17.08 31.09 -9.79
N SER A 291 17.18 30.75 -11.08
CA SER A 291 17.12 29.36 -11.53
C SER A 291 18.45 28.68 -11.23
N LEU A 292 18.43 27.56 -10.50
CA LEU A 292 19.64 26.87 -10.05
C LEU A 292 19.61 25.41 -10.49
N THR A 293 20.66 24.95 -11.15
CA THR A 293 20.79 23.55 -11.61
C THR A 293 21.28 22.61 -10.51
N ILE A 294 21.84 23.16 -9.43
CA ILE A 294 22.31 22.46 -8.24
C ILE A 294 21.98 23.28 -6.98
N LEU A 295 22.14 22.67 -5.80
CA LEU A 295 21.87 23.31 -4.52
C LEU A 295 22.94 24.38 -4.24
N GLN A 296 22.61 25.66 -4.35
CA GLN A 296 23.53 26.79 -4.24
C GLN A 296 23.02 27.86 -3.28
N THR A 297 23.95 28.60 -2.69
CA THR A 297 23.65 29.71 -1.78
C THR A 297 23.02 30.88 -2.54
N THR A 298 21.97 31.44 -1.97
CA THR A 298 21.29 32.65 -2.42
C THR A 298 20.82 33.42 -1.19
N SER A 299 20.40 34.67 -1.38
CA SER A 299 19.95 35.53 -0.29
C SER A 299 18.63 36.24 -0.59
N ILE A 300 17.95 36.63 0.48
CA ILE A 300 16.78 37.51 0.46
C ILE A 300 17.09 38.73 1.31
N GLY A 301 16.90 39.92 0.75
CA GLY A 301 17.08 41.20 1.42
C GLY A 301 16.71 42.39 0.52
N PRO A 302 16.61 43.61 1.06
CA PRO A 302 16.71 43.92 2.49
C PRO A 302 15.47 43.46 3.28
N LEU A 303 15.69 42.99 4.50
CA LEU A 303 14.70 42.56 5.49
C LEU A 303 14.78 43.44 6.75
N PRO A 304 13.69 43.56 7.54
CA PRO A 304 13.72 44.32 8.80
C PRO A 304 14.67 43.70 9.82
N GLU A 305 15.56 44.51 10.38
CA GLU A 305 16.48 44.09 11.44
C GLU A 305 15.72 43.83 12.76
N ASN A 306 16.21 42.90 13.58
CA ASN A 306 15.68 42.61 14.93
C ASN A 306 14.18 42.24 14.98
N MET A 307 13.63 41.67 13.90
CA MET A 307 12.26 41.17 13.82
C MET A 307 12.20 39.70 13.46
N LEU A 308 11.08 39.05 13.80
CA LEU A 308 10.71 37.77 13.20
C LEU A 308 10.16 38.00 11.80
N VAL A 309 10.66 37.24 10.83
CA VAL A 309 10.26 37.30 9.41
C VAL A 309 9.76 35.93 8.99
N GLN A 310 8.52 35.85 8.51
CA GLN A 310 7.96 34.68 7.86
C GLN A 310 8.16 34.80 6.35
N ILE A 311 8.66 33.74 5.71
CA ILE A 311 8.86 33.68 4.26
C ILE A 311 8.08 32.51 3.70
N SER A 312 7.25 32.78 2.69
CA SER A 312 6.46 31.81 1.94
C SER A 312 7.08 31.62 0.56
N PHE A 313 7.58 30.42 0.28
CA PHE A 313 8.18 30.04 -1.00
C PHE A 313 7.18 29.28 -1.86
N GLN A 314 6.97 29.75 -3.09
CA GLN A 314 6.08 29.08 -4.03
C GLN A 314 6.69 27.72 -4.47
N PRO A 315 5.89 26.64 -4.48
CA PRO A 315 6.38 25.27 -4.53
C PRO A 315 6.73 24.77 -5.94
N GLU A 316 6.26 25.45 -7.00
CA GLU A 316 6.28 24.91 -8.38
C GLU A 316 7.70 24.56 -8.83
N ASN A 317 8.67 25.39 -8.46
CA ASN A 317 10.07 25.26 -8.82
C ASN A 317 10.99 24.93 -7.64
N LEU A 318 10.49 24.91 -6.40
CA LEU A 318 11.33 24.59 -5.24
C LEU A 318 11.57 23.08 -5.17
N ARG A 319 12.84 22.66 -5.22
CA ARG A 319 13.25 21.24 -5.21
C ARG A 319 14.27 20.89 -4.14
N GLY A 320 14.94 21.88 -3.58
CA GLY A 320 15.79 21.68 -2.42
C GLY A 320 16.03 22.94 -1.62
N PHE A 321 16.37 22.74 -0.35
CA PHE A 321 16.61 23.79 0.64
C PHE A 321 17.63 23.29 1.68
N GLY A 322 18.60 24.12 2.09
CA GLY A 322 19.71 23.68 2.94
C GLY A 322 20.53 24.77 3.63
N MET A 323 21.10 24.45 4.79
CA MET A 323 22.07 25.24 5.56
C MET A 323 23.44 24.55 5.59
N TRP A 324 24.12 24.51 4.44
CA TRP A 324 25.29 23.63 4.32
C TRP A 324 26.57 24.23 4.89
N ASP A 325 26.97 25.38 4.36
CA ASP A 325 28.31 25.94 4.53
C ASP A 325 28.33 27.06 5.58
N ALA A 326 29.50 27.69 5.74
CA ALA A 326 29.68 28.81 6.65
C ALA A 326 29.04 30.12 6.16
N THR A 327 28.45 30.13 4.94
CA THR A 327 27.84 31.32 4.32
C THR A 327 26.33 31.41 4.51
N THR A 328 25.71 30.41 5.14
CA THR A 328 24.27 30.40 5.44
C THR A 328 23.94 30.88 6.86
N ASP A 329 22.84 31.62 7.02
CA ASP A 329 22.40 32.26 8.26
C ASP A 329 21.68 31.28 9.22
N LYS A 330 22.36 30.19 9.58
CA LYS A 330 21.86 29.07 10.40
C LYS A 330 21.23 29.50 11.72
N ALA A 331 21.82 30.48 12.40
CA ALA A 331 21.36 30.95 13.70
C ALA A 331 20.03 31.72 13.62
N GLN A 332 19.76 32.35 12.47
CA GLN A 332 18.51 33.09 12.20
C GLN A 332 17.38 32.15 11.78
N PHE A 333 17.65 30.95 11.26
CA PHE A 333 16.62 29.99 10.87
C PHE A 333 16.02 29.29 12.11
N VAL A 334 14.77 29.64 12.46
CA VAL A 334 14.16 29.23 13.74
C VAL A 334 12.96 28.30 13.61
N ASP A 335 12.25 28.30 12.47
CA ASP A 335 11.07 27.45 12.30
C ASP A 335 10.80 27.05 10.84
N ILE A 336 10.31 25.82 10.66
CA ILE A 336 9.46 25.47 9.51
C ILE A 336 8.03 25.42 10.00
N LYS A 337 7.23 26.36 9.51
CA LYS A 337 5.83 26.53 9.88
C LYS A 337 4.89 25.75 8.97
N ALA A 338 5.30 25.50 7.73
CA ALA A 338 4.60 24.60 6.81
C ALA A 338 5.57 24.01 5.78
N TRP A 339 5.45 22.71 5.50
CA TRP A 339 6.21 22.05 4.42
C TRP A 339 5.71 22.43 3.04
N GLY A 340 4.44 22.79 2.92
CA GLY A 340 3.80 23.11 1.67
C GLY A 340 3.78 21.90 0.73
N SER A 341 3.84 22.17 -0.56
CA SER A 341 3.66 21.18 -1.63
C SER A 341 4.87 21.02 -2.55
N ALA A 342 6.02 21.57 -2.13
CA ALA A 342 7.26 21.37 -2.84
C ALA A 342 7.62 19.88 -2.85
N ARG A 343 7.78 19.31 -4.05
CA ARG A 343 8.27 17.93 -4.22
C ARG A 343 9.77 17.92 -4.01
N TRP A 344 10.22 17.47 -2.85
CA TRP A 344 11.61 17.58 -2.45
C TRP A 344 12.49 16.55 -3.15
N GLU A 345 13.44 17.03 -3.94
CA GLU A 345 14.48 16.22 -4.58
C GLU A 345 15.77 16.20 -3.74
N SER A 346 15.98 17.21 -2.88
CA SER A 346 17.07 17.23 -1.91
C SER A 346 16.70 18.02 -0.67
N LEU A 347 16.82 17.41 0.50
CA LEU A 347 16.71 18.08 1.80
C LEU A 347 18.05 18.07 2.55
N ILE A 348 19.14 17.96 1.80
CA ILE A 348 20.48 17.82 2.34
C ILE A 348 20.82 19.05 3.21
N GLY A 349 21.00 18.81 4.50
CA GLY A 349 21.37 19.84 5.46
C GLY A 349 20.31 20.91 5.72
N LEU A 350 19.01 20.62 5.54
CA LEU A 350 17.92 21.61 5.66
C LEU A 350 18.05 22.58 6.85
N ALA A 351 18.33 22.07 8.05
CA ALA A 351 18.52 22.86 9.27
C ALA A 351 19.89 22.61 9.92
N ARG A 352 20.88 22.15 9.14
CA ARG A 352 22.21 21.78 9.64
C ARG A 352 22.82 22.89 10.49
N GLU A 353 23.14 22.55 11.75
CA GLU A 353 23.72 23.42 12.78
C GLU A 353 22.88 24.66 13.13
N SER A 354 21.61 24.68 12.78
CA SER A 354 20.68 25.72 13.22
C SER A 354 20.31 25.52 14.69
N ILE A 355 21.11 26.08 15.59
CA ILE A 355 20.99 25.87 17.04
C ILE A 355 19.70 26.42 17.66
N ASN A 356 19.03 27.37 17.01
CA ASN A 356 17.75 27.96 17.45
C ASN A 356 16.54 27.34 16.75
N PHE A 357 16.75 26.33 15.91
CA PHE A 357 15.70 25.73 15.09
C PHE A 357 14.77 24.86 15.92
N ASN A 358 13.48 25.03 15.69
CA ASN A 358 12.44 24.05 15.99
C ASN A 358 11.54 23.88 14.75
N MET A 359 10.50 23.06 14.85
CA MET A 359 9.54 22.88 13.77
C MET A 359 8.13 22.87 14.36
N THR A 360 7.24 23.71 13.81
CA THR A 360 5.82 23.80 14.21
C THR A 360 4.85 23.33 13.12
N ALA A 361 5.38 22.97 11.94
CA ALA A 361 4.62 22.45 10.82
C ALA A 361 3.68 21.29 11.21
N LYS A 362 2.42 21.41 10.77
CA LYS A 362 1.38 20.40 10.97
C LYS A 362 1.13 19.56 9.72
N ASP A 363 1.54 20.05 8.55
CA ASP A 363 1.60 19.30 7.30
C ASP A 363 2.89 18.45 7.24
N VAL A 364 2.99 17.61 6.20
CA VAL A 364 4.12 16.69 6.00
C VAL A 364 4.85 17.02 4.70
N PRO A 365 6.18 16.75 4.61
CA PRO A 365 6.92 16.94 3.37
C PRO A 365 6.54 15.90 2.31
N ASP A 366 6.42 16.34 1.05
CA ASP A 366 6.36 15.43 -0.10
C ASP A 366 7.76 14.89 -0.40
N LEU A 367 8.06 13.70 0.13
CA LEU A 367 9.31 12.97 -0.10
C LEU A 367 9.26 12.06 -1.33
N SER A 368 8.21 12.13 -2.18
CA SER A 368 7.99 11.19 -3.30
C SER A 368 9.08 11.18 -4.38
N ALA A 369 10.01 12.14 -4.38
CA ALA A 369 11.18 12.08 -5.26
C ALA A 369 12.34 11.27 -4.67
N GLY A 370 12.21 10.72 -3.46
CA GLY A 370 13.28 10.01 -2.76
C GLY A 370 14.46 10.91 -2.39
N PRO A 371 14.25 12.08 -1.77
CA PRO A 371 15.33 12.99 -1.44
C PRO A 371 16.29 12.35 -0.44
N SER A 372 17.56 12.73 -0.52
CA SER A 372 18.50 12.49 0.58
C SER A 372 18.14 13.35 1.79
N LEU A 373 18.06 12.74 2.97
CA LEU A 373 17.89 13.39 4.27
C LEU A 373 19.22 13.52 5.03
N GLN A 374 20.35 13.43 4.30
CA GLN A 374 21.68 13.62 4.86
C GLN A 374 21.76 14.96 5.60
N TYR A 375 22.23 14.90 6.86
CA TYR A 375 22.47 16.07 7.71
C TYR A 375 21.24 16.93 8.01
N LEU A 376 20.01 16.40 7.82
CA LEU A 376 18.79 17.20 7.85
C LEU A 376 18.68 18.10 9.10
N PHE A 377 18.96 17.54 10.28
CA PHE A 377 18.89 18.17 11.58
C PHE A 377 20.19 17.99 12.41
N ILE A 378 21.33 17.81 11.74
CA ILE A 378 22.61 17.68 12.45
C ILE A 378 22.86 18.93 13.31
N GLY A 379 23.22 18.75 14.57
CA GLY A 379 23.57 19.84 15.49
C GLY A 379 22.44 20.80 15.85
N CYS A 380 21.17 20.47 15.54
CA CYS A 380 20.02 21.26 15.98
C CYS A 380 19.77 21.04 17.48
N THR A 381 20.54 21.71 18.34
CA THR A 381 20.53 21.45 19.79
C THR A 381 19.23 21.86 20.49
N SER A 382 18.48 22.84 19.93
CA SER A 382 17.16 23.24 20.44
C SER A 382 15.98 22.48 19.82
N PHE A 383 16.24 21.63 18.81
CA PHE A 383 15.17 20.93 18.11
C PHE A 383 14.58 19.83 18.99
N THR A 384 13.33 20.01 19.39
CA THR A 384 12.59 18.99 20.15
C THR A 384 11.73 18.15 19.22
N GLY A 385 11.07 18.76 18.24
CA GLY A 385 10.05 18.15 17.37
C GLY A 385 8.63 18.13 17.95
N LYS A 386 8.43 18.59 19.21
CA LYS A 386 7.20 18.35 20.03
C LYS A 386 5.90 18.77 19.37
N GLU A 387 5.97 19.82 18.58
CA GLU A 387 4.80 20.39 17.93
C GLU A 387 4.48 19.73 16.57
N THR A 388 5.25 18.74 16.13
CA THR A 388 5.12 18.16 14.79
C THR A 388 4.71 16.70 14.81
N ASN A 389 3.95 16.29 13.79
CA ASN A 389 3.62 14.89 13.58
C ASN A 389 4.62 14.22 12.62
N MET A 390 5.90 14.11 13.03
CA MET A 390 6.92 13.46 12.19
C MET A 390 6.65 11.96 11.95
N SER A 391 5.81 11.34 12.76
CA SER A 391 5.45 9.91 12.61
C SER A 391 4.70 9.60 11.30
N THR A 392 4.11 10.61 10.66
CA THR A 392 3.34 10.47 9.41
C THR A 392 4.14 10.74 8.14
N TRP A 393 5.44 10.99 8.25
CA TRP A 393 6.30 11.18 7.07
C TRP A 393 6.42 9.87 6.29
N ASN A 394 6.21 9.93 4.97
CA ASN A 394 6.42 8.78 4.10
C ASN A 394 7.91 8.65 3.74
N THR A 395 8.66 7.92 4.58
CA THR A 395 10.10 7.67 4.39
C THR A 395 10.41 6.46 3.50
N SER A 396 9.39 5.77 2.97
CA SER A 396 9.57 4.51 2.23
C SER A 396 10.42 4.63 0.97
N VAL A 397 10.60 5.83 0.42
CA VAL A 397 11.39 6.10 -0.79
C VAL A 397 12.76 6.74 -0.52
N VAL A 398 13.08 7.02 0.75
CA VAL A 398 14.31 7.73 1.14
C VAL A 398 15.51 6.77 1.09
N PRO A 399 16.59 7.10 0.36
CA PRO A 399 17.76 6.24 0.28
C PRO A 399 18.84 6.53 1.34
N ASN A 400 18.89 7.75 1.89
CA ASN A 400 20.03 8.23 2.68
C ASN A 400 19.57 9.09 3.88
N MET A 401 20.00 8.71 5.08
CA MET A 401 19.77 9.39 6.36
C MET A 401 21.08 9.64 7.14
N LEU A 402 22.21 9.79 6.43
CA LEU A 402 23.53 10.00 7.02
C LEU A 402 23.51 11.17 8.02
N GLN A 403 23.88 10.92 9.27
CA GLN A 403 23.96 11.90 10.36
C GLN A 403 22.72 12.80 10.50
N MET A 404 21.53 12.30 10.13
CA MET A 404 20.29 13.07 10.05
C MET A 404 19.97 13.83 11.35
N PHE A 405 20.18 13.23 12.52
CA PHE A 405 19.94 13.81 13.84
C PHE A 405 21.20 13.86 14.71
N ALA A 406 22.40 13.74 14.12
CA ALA A 406 23.63 13.70 14.89
C ALA A 406 23.78 15.00 15.71
N GLY A 407 23.96 14.91 17.02
CA GLY A 407 24.06 16.06 17.92
C GLY A 407 22.76 16.87 18.12
N ALA A 408 21.60 16.40 17.65
CA ALA A 408 20.30 16.99 17.98
C ALA A 408 19.93 16.61 19.42
N THR A 409 20.53 17.30 20.40
CA THR A 409 20.57 16.86 21.81
C THR A 409 19.22 16.76 22.50
N LEU A 410 18.19 17.49 22.05
CA LEU A 410 16.84 17.51 22.63
C LEU A 410 15.80 16.74 21.81
N PHE A 411 16.19 16.17 20.66
CA PHE A 411 15.26 15.44 19.79
C PHE A 411 14.87 14.10 20.43
N ASN A 412 13.56 13.87 20.57
CA ASN A 412 13.00 12.60 21.08
C ASN A 412 11.62 12.28 20.47
N HIS A 413 11.39 12.64 19.21
CA HIS A 413 10.10 12.37 18.57
C HIS A 413 9.95 10.92 18.19
N ASN A 414 8.74 10.39 18.35
CA ASN A 414 8.42 9.04 17.92
C ASN A 414 8.52 8.93 16.39
N ILE A 415 9.49 8.13 15.96
CA ILE A 415 9.79 7.78 14.56
C ILE A 415 9.77 6.26 14.35
N SER A 416 9.20 5.51 15.30
CA SER A 416 9.09 4.04 15.22
C SER A 416 8.26 3.57 14.02
N SER A 417 7.37 4.41 13.48
CA SER A 417 6.54 4.13 12.31
C SER A 417 7.25 4.31 10.97
N TRP A 418 8.48 4.83 10.94
CA TRP A 418 9.20 5.09 9.70
C TRP A 418 9.56 3.80 8.96
N ASN A 419 9.39 3.81 7.64
CA ASN A 419 9.80 2.72 6.77
C ASN A 419 11.22 2.97 6.25
N VAL A 420 12.20 2.28 6.82
CA VAL A 420 13.62 2.41 6.46
C VAL A 420 14.13 1.29 5.54
N ALA A 421 13.23 0.50 4.94
CA ALA A 421 13.62 -0.66 4.11
C ALA A 421 14.41 -0.28 2.85
N ASN A 422 14.28 0.97 2.37
CA ASN A 422 15.04 1.50 1.24
C ASN A 422 16.27 2.34 1.65
N VAL A 423 16.49 2.56 2.94
CA VAL A 423 17.61 3.38 3.42
C VAL A 423 18.89 2.55 3.46
N THR A 424 19.87 2.90 2.63
CA THR A 424 21.17 2.21 2.58
C THR A 424 22.22 2.88 3.47
N THR A 425 22.04 4.14 3.86
CA THR A 425 23.05 4.92 4.61
C THR A 425 22.42 5.55 5.85
N MET A 426 22.84 5.09 7.03
CA MET A 426 22.39 5.58 8.35
C MET A 426 23.56 5.88 9.29
N ASN A 427 24.78 6.06 8.76
CA ASN A 427 25.95 6.25 9.61
C ASN A 427 25.74 7.46 10.52
N SER A 428 26.02 7.26 11.81
CA SER A 428 25.92 8.28 12.83
C SER A 428 24.56 9.01 12.89
N ALA A 429 23.47 8.41 12.37
CA ALA A 429 22.16 9.08 12.26
C ALA A 429 21.66 9.68 13.59
N PHE A 430 21.93 9.02 14.72
CA PHE A 430 21.56 9.47 16.07
C PHE A 430 22.78 9.71 16.97
N SER A 431 23.98 9.81 16.39
CA SER A 431 25.21 9.98 17.17
C SER A 431 25.14 11.25 18.02
N GLY A 432 25.22 11.12 19.35
CA GLY A 432 25.13 12.25 20.27
C GLY A 432 23.72 12.88 20.41
N ALA A 433 22.67 12.24 19.90
CA ALA A 433 21.28 12.64 20.13
C ALA A 433 20.86 12.22 21.55
N ARG A 434 21.33 12.97 22.57
CA ARG A 434 21.31 12.56 23.98
C ARG A 434 19.94 12.37 24.61
N SER A 435 18.87 12.97 24.06
CA SER A 435 17.50 12.76 24.54
C SER A 435 16.73 11.71 23.74
N PHE A 436 17.31 11.19 22.65
CA PHE A 436 16.61 10.28 21.75
C PHE A 436 16.45 8.92 22.40
N ASN A 437 15.22 8.61 22.84
CA ASN A 437 14.87 7.40 23.56
C ASN A 437 13.58 6.79 22.98
N GLN A 438 13.65 6.32 21.73
CA GLN A 438 12.53 5.70 21.02
C GLN A 438 12.89 4.27 20.61
N ASN A 439 11.93 3.36 20.70
CA ASN A 439 12.10 1.99 20.23
C ASN A 439 12.25 1.94 18.69
N LEU A 440 13.35 1.34 18.22
CA LEU A 440 13.66 1.18 16.79
C LEU A 440 13.35 -0.24 16.28
N GLY A 441 12.82 -1.14 17.11
CA GLY A 441 12.64 -2.55 16.79
C GLY A 441 11.68 -2.83 15.63
N SER A 442 10.75 -1.92 15.34
CA SER A 442 9.84 -2.01 14.18
C SER A 442 10.52 -1.77 12.84
N TRP A 443 11.72 -1.20 12.82
CA TRP A 443 12.42 -0.86 11.59
C TRP A 443 12.89 -2.11 10.83
N GLN A 444 12.38 -2.26 9.61
CA GLN A 444 12.88 -3.25 8.65
C GLN A 444 14.09 -2.67 7.94
N LEU A 445 15.29 -3.11 8.31
CA LEU A 445 16.53 -2.58 7.74
C LEU A 445 16.77 -3.08 6.31
N ASN A 446 17.33 -2.22 5.46
CA ASN A 446 17.82 -2.62 4.16
C ASN A 446 18.97 -3.65 4.28
N ALA A 447 19.05 -4.58 3.32
CA ALA A 447 20.11 -5.60 3.24
C ALA A 447 21.51 -5.02 2.95
N ASN A 448 21.64 -3.72 2.70
CA ASN A 448 22.89 -3.00 2.54
C ASN A 448 23.00 -1.79 3.48
N ALA A 449 22.15 -1.71 4.52
CA ALA A 449 22.16 -0.58 5.45
C ALA A 449 23.50 -0.45 6.18
N ASP A 450 24.13 0.72 6.08
CA ASP A 450 25.30 1.08 6.87
C ASP A 450 24.89 1.76 8.19
N LEU A 451 25.20 1.09 9.31
CA LEU A 451 24.83 1.50 10.68
C LEU A 451 26.03 1.99 11.49
N ALA A 452 27.20 2.20 10.87
CA ALA A 452 28.40 2.58 11.60
C ALA A 452 28.19 3.90 12.36
N GLY A 453 28.55 3.95 13.64
CA GLY A 453 28.35 5.15 14.47
C GLY A 453 26.90 5.49 14.82
N MET A 454 25.90 4.79 14.28
CA MET A 454 24.50 5.22 14.26
C MET A 454 23.97 5.60 15.65
N LEU A 455 24.31 4.81 16.67
CA LEU A 455 23.76 4.95 18.02
C LEU A 455 24.78 5.45 19.06
N SER A 456 26.01 5.78 18.66
CA SER A 456 27.07 6.21 19.56
C SER A 456 26.64 7.43 20.38
N ASN A 457 26.65 7.30 21.71
CA ASN A 457 26.27 8.33 22.68
C ASN A 457 24.86 8.91 22.45
N SER A 458 23.94 8.12 21.88
CA SER A 458 22.52 8.48 21.83
C SER A 458 21.85 8.33 23.21
N GLY A 459 20.62 8.79 23.34
CA GLY A 459 19.84 8.73 24.58
C GLY A 459 19.05 7.45 24.80
N LEU A 460 19.27 6.39 23.99
CA LEU A 460 18.52 5.14 24.11
C LEU A 460 18.80 4.53 25.48
N ASP A 461 17.76 4.41 26.29
CA ASP A 461 17.87 3.74 27.56
C ASP A 461 18.03 2.22 27.38
N CYS A 462 18.24 1.55 28.50
CA CYS A 462 18.45 0.10 28.55
C CYS A 462 17.25 -0.66 27.95
N THR A 463 16.02 -0.22 28.20
CA THR A 463 14.79 -0.87 27.76
C THR A 463 14.61 -0.77 26.24
N ASN A 464 14.73 0.44 25.68
CA ASN A 464 14.59 0.68 24.25
C ASN A 464 15.75 0.09 23.44
N TYR A 465 16.98 0.16 23.94
CA TYR A 465 18.12 -0.46 23.26
C TYR A 465 18.01 -1.99 23.26
N SER A 466 17.66 -2.61 24.39
CA SER A 466 17.44 -4.07 24.48
C SER A 466 16.32 -4.53 23.55
N SER A 467 15.19 -3.82 23.52
CA SER A 467 14.08 -4.10 22.61
C SER A 467 14.50 -4.01 21.13
N THR A 468 15.34 -3.03 20.81
CA THR A 468 15.89 -2.87 19.45
C THR A 468 16.76 -4.07 19.06
N LEU A 469 17.65 -4.52 19.95
CA LEU A 469 18.49 -5.70 19.71
C LEU A 469 17.66 -6.98 19.56
N ILE A 470 16.66 -7.19 20.43
CA ILE A 470 15.74 -8.34 20.36
C ILE A 470 15.04 -8.37 19.01
N ALA A 471 14.44 -7.27 18.57
CA ALA A 471 13.73 -7.23 17.30
C ALA A 471 14.67 -7.44 16.10
N TRP A 472 15.84 -6.80 16.09
CA TRP A 472 16.81 -6.96 14.99
C TRP A 472 17.44 -8.37 14.95
N SER A 473 17.48 -9.07 16.08
CA SER A 473 17.86 -10.49 16.11
C SER A 473 16.87 -11.40 15.36
N GLN A 474 15.64 -10.95 15.10
CA GLN A 474 14.65 -11.68 14.31
C GLN A 474 14.61 -11.25 12.83
N ALA A 475 15.28 -10.15 12.45
CA ALA A 475 15.30 -9.66 11.07
C ALA A 475 16.13 -10.56 10.12
N SER A 476 15.97 -10.46 8.80
CA SER A 476 16.78 -11.26 7.85
C SER A 476 18.21 -10.71 7.62
N VAL A 477 18.55 -9.58 8.25
CA VAL A 477 19.74 -8.77 7.97
C VAL A 477 20.97 -9.31 8.70
N VAL A 478 22.07 -9.54 7.97
CA VAL A 478 23.35 -10.11 8.48
C VAL A 478 24.53 -9.19 8.19
N GLY A 479 25.61 -9.29 8.97
CA GLY A 479 26.88 -8.59 8.70
C GLY A 479 26.82 -7.06 8.81
N ARG A 480 26.41 -6.53 9.96
CA ARG A 480 26.35 -5.07 10.21
C ARG A 480 27.34 -4.62 11.25
N THR A 481 27.89 -3.43 11.08
CA THR A 481 28.65 -2.74 12.13
C THR A 481 27.74 -1.74 12.84
N LEU A 482 27.56 -1.90 14.14
CA LEU A 482 26.76 -1.01 14.99
C LEU A 482 27.63 -0.50 16.13
N ASN A 483 27.99 0.78 16.10
CA ASN A 483 28.60 1.42 17.25
C ASN A 483 27.49 1.96 18.16
N ALA A 484 27.52 1.52 19.41
CA ALA A 484 26.53 1.81 20.44
C ALA A 484 27.21 2.25 21.74
N GLY A 485 28.36 2.92 21.62
CA GLY A 485 29.12 3.45 22.75
C GLY A 485 28.25 4.32 23.66
N GLY A 486 28.34 4.09 24.97
CA GLY A 486 27.53 4.81 25.96
C GLY A 486 26.13 4.24 26.17
N LEU A 487 25.69 3.26 25.37
CA LEU A 487 24.44 2.54 25.58
C LEU A 487 24.66 1.30 26.45
N LYS A 488 23.59 0.91 27.15
CA LYS A 488 23.56 -0.31 27.94
C LYS A 488 22.42 -1.20 27.48
N TYR A 489 22.63 -2.52 27.44
CA TYR A 489 21.57 -3.50 27.18
C TYR A 489 21.35 -4.37 28.43
N GLY A 490 20.13 -4.88 28.63
CA GLY A 490 19.75 -5.70 29.77
C GLY A 490 20.10 -7.18 29.61
N GLU A 491 19.94 -7.94 30.68
CA GLU A 491 20.14 -9.40 30.66
C GLU A 491 19.24 -10.11 29.65
N ASN A 492 18.01 -9.61 29.48
CA ASN A 492 17.05 -10.10 28.48
C ASN A 492 17.57 -10.01 27.03
N ALA A 493 18.50 -9.09 26.74
CA ALA A 493 19.11 -8.94 25.43
C ALA A 493 20.40 -9.74 25.24
N VAL A 494 20.95 -10.39 26.28
CA VAL A 494 22.25 -11.10 26.19
C VAL A 494 22.23 -12.21 25.15
N ALA A 495 21.21 -13.08 25.19
CA ALA A 495 21.11 -14.21 24.27
C ALA A 495 20.99 -13.74 22.80
N VAL A 496 20.16 -12.74 22.54
CA VAL A 496 19.95 -12.20 21.19
C VAL A 496 21.14 -11.37 20.70
N ARG A 497 21.85 -10.66 21.57
CA ARG A 497 23.10 -9.97 21.23
C ARG A 497 24.16 -10.98 20.83
N ASN A 498 24.28 -12.10 21.53
CA ASN A 498 25.17 -13.19 21.14
C ASN A 498 24.80 -13.78 19.78
N ILE A 499 23.51 -13.97 19.48
CA ILE A 499 23.05 -14.41 18.15
C ILE A 499 23.46 -13.39 17.07
N LEU A 500 23.29 -12.09 17.35
CA LEU A 500 23.67 -11.02 16.42
C LEU A 500 25.17 -11.06 16.12
N THR A 501 26.02 -11.20 17.14
CA THR A 501 27.48 -11.10 16.98
C THR A 501 28.17 -12.39 16.57
N THR A 502 27.56 -13.55 16.82
CA THR A 502 28.09 -14.84 16.42
C THR A 502 28.29 -14.88 14.90
N PRO A 503 29.44 -15.33 14.37
CA PRO A 503 29.69 -15.39 12.94
C PRO A 503 28.61 -16.18 12.18
N ILE A 504 28.37 -15.81 10.93
CA ILE A 504 27.39 -16.49 10.06
C ILE A 504 27.71 -17.98 9.90
N ALA A 505 29.01 -18.31 9.82
CA ALA A 505 29.49 -19.69 9.72
C ALA A 505 29.08 -20.56 10.93
N ASP A 506 28.84 -19.95 12.09
CA ASP A 506 28.48 -20.61 13.34
C ASP A 506 26.97 -20.52 13.64
N GLY A 507 26.16 -20.14 12.66
CA GLY A 507 24.70 -20.03 12.80
C GLY A 507 24.20 -18.72 13.41
N GLY A 508 25.08 -17.73 13.61
CA GLY A 508 24.71 -16.37 14.02
C GLY A 508 24.48 -15.41 12.85
N LYS A 509 24.52 -14.10 13.12
CA LYS A 509 24.34 -13.06 12.08
C LYS A 509 25.60 -12.32 11.67
N GLY A 510 26.72 -12.51 12.36
CA GLY A 510 28.01 -11.89 12.05
C GLY A 510 28.02 -10.37 12.17
N TRP A 511 27.23 -9.79 13.07
CA TRP A 511 27.27 -8.35 13.36
C TRP A 511 28.49 -8.00 14.21
N THR A 512 29.03 -6.81 14.02
CA THR A 512 30.05 -6.20 14.85
C THR A 512 29.38 -5.10 15.69
N ILE A 513 29.04 -5.42 16.94
CA ILE A 513 28.48 -4.45 17.90
C ILE A 513 29.61 -3.94 18.79
N ILE A 514 29.80 -2.62 18.82
CA ILE A 514 30.97 -1.94 19.41
C ILE A 514 30.53 -1.03 20.56
N ASP A 515 31.22 -1.14 21.70
CA ASP A 515 31.17 -0.26 22.88
C ASP A 515 29.84 -0.20 23.67
N ASP A 516 28.86 -1.06 23.38
CA ASP A 516 27.72 -1.27 24.28
C ASP A 516 28.12 -2.11 25.50
N ILE A 517 27.45 -1.88 26.63
CA ILE A 517 27.80 -2.50 27.91
C ILE A 517 26.59 -3.24 28.47
N LEU A 518 26.79 -4.46 28.99
CA LEU A 518 25.76 -5.17 29.74
C LEU A 518 25.42 -4.38 31.01
N ASN A 519 24.15 -4.06 31.22
CA ASN A 519 23.67 -3.49 32.47
C ASN A 519 23.55 -4.60 33.53
N SER A 520 24.45 -4.62 34.51
CA SER A 520 24.47 -5.62 35.60
C SER A 520 23.32 -5.46 36.61
N PHE A 521 22.50 -4.43 36.44
CA PHE A 521 21.22 -4.25 37.08
C PHE A 521 20.20 -4.31 35.95
N ASN A 522 19.17 -5.14 36.07
CA ASN A 522 18.16 -5.27 35.01
C ASN A 522 17.60 -3.90 34.62
N CYS A 523 17.27 -3.73 33.33
CA CYS A 523 16.80 -2.44 32.83
C CYS A 523 15.58 -2.02 33.67
N PRO A 524 15.52 -0.77 34.17
CA PRO A 524 14.36 -0.34 34.94
C PRO A 524 13.10 -0.43 34.08
N ASN A 525 12.07 -1.12 34.58
CA ASN A 525 10.83 -1.50 33.91
C ASN A 525 11.08 -2.33 32.65
N SER A 526 11.70 -3.52 32.77
CA SER A 526 11.76 -4.46 31.66
C SER A 526 10.43 -5.21 31.56
N PRO A 527 9.77 -5.26 30.39
CA PRO A 527 8.53 -6.01 30.28
C PRO A 527 8.75 -7.50 30.59
N PRO A 528 7.75 -8.19 31.15
CA PRO A 528 7.83 -9.63 31.34
C PRO A 528 8.08 -10.33 30.00
N MET A 529 8.75 -11.49 30.02
CA MET A 529 9.02 -12.29 28.83
C MET A 529 8.30 -13.64 28.92
N LEU A 530 7.41 -13.89 27.95
CA LEU A 530 6.70 -15.15 27.77
C LEU A 530 7.23 -15.91 26.55
N THR A 531 7.41 -17.22 26.70
CA THR A 531 7.76 -18.12 25.59
C THR A 531 6.86 -19.35 25.63
N SER A 532 6.12 -19.61 24.56
CA SER A 532 5.32 -20.82 24.41
C SER A 532 6.16 -22.03 23.98
N SER A 533 5.69 -23.23 24.28
CA SER A 533 6.30 -24.44 23.78
C SER A 533 6.02 -24.64 22.29
N THR A 534 6.93 -25.29 21.58
CA THR A 534 6.80 -25.56 20.14
C THR A 534 5.61 -26.49 19.83
N GLY A 535 5.14 -26.47 18.58
CA GLY A 535 4.04 -27.35 18.12
C GLY A 535 2.64 -26.89 18.56
N TYR A 536 1.72 -27.84 18.71
CA TYR A 536 0.30 -27.60 18.99
C TYR A 536 -0.21 -28.53 20.08
N THR A 537 -1.36 -28.18 20.66
CA THR A 537 -2.09 -29.01 21.62
C THR A 537 -3.28 -29.62 20.91
N SER A 538 -3.38 -30.95 20.91
CA SER A 538 -4.51 -31.66 20.28
C SER A 538 -5.74 -31.61 21.16
N TYR A 539 -6.91 -31.35 20.58
CA TYR A 539 -8.19 -31.37 21.27
C TYR A 539 -9.20 -32.24 20.51
N THR A 540 -9.71 -33.27 21.19
CA THR A 540 -10.74 -34.19 20.65
C THR A 540 -12.09 -34.00 21.34
N SER A 541 -12.11 -33.89 22.66
CA SER A 541 -13.29 -33.58 23.47
C SER A 541 -12.90 -33.22 24.91
N GLY A 542 -13.82 -32.63 25.67
CA GLY A 542 -13.64 -32.37 27.11
C GLY A 542 -12.85 -31.09 27.39
N ILE A 543 -11.82 -31.18 28.23
CA ILE A 543 -10.99 -30.06 28.68
C ILE A 543 -9.53 -30.42 28.40
N VAL A 544 -8.74 -29.49 27.86
CA VAL A 544 -7.29 -29.68 27.65
C VAL A 544 -6.50 -28.51 28.22
N VAL A 545 -5.32 -28.77 28.78
CA VAL A 545 -4.38 -27.70 29.15
C VAL A 545 -3.79 -27.08 27.89
N VAL A 546 -3.77 -25.75 27.78
CA VAL A 546 -3.31 -25.06 26.57
C VAL A 546 -1.81 -25.26 26.35
N ASP A 547 -0.97 -24.93 27.33
CA ASP A 547 0.49 -25.08 27.24
C ASP A 547 1.13 -25.27 28.63
N ASN A 548 1.33 -26.53 29.02
CA ASN A 548 1.94 -26.87 30.31
C ASN A 548 3.47 -26.63 30.38
N MET A 549 4.10 -26.22 29.27
CA MET A 549 5.55 -26.01 29.18
C MET A 549 5.93 -24.53 28.95
N LEU A 550 4.95 -23.62 28.94
CA LEU A 550 5.17 -22.18 28.77
C LEU A 550 6.14 -21.63 29.82
N THR A 551 7.11 -20.81 29.44
CA THR A 551 8.04 -20.17 30.39
C THR A 551 7.73 -18.70 30.56
N LEU A 552 7.86 -18.21 31.78
CA LEU A 552 7.69 -16.81 32.15
C LEU A 552 8.87 -16.36 33.00
N THR A 553 9.49 -15.26 32.60
CA THR A 553 10.56 -14.60 33.35
C THR A 553 10.34 -13.11 33.33
N ASP A 554 10.80 -12.44 34.36
CA ASP A 554 10.86 -10.99 34.41
C ASP A 554 12.21 -10.61 35.01
N ALA A 555 12.83 -9.58 34.45
CA ALA A 555 14.22 -9.25 34.75
C ALA A 555 14.28 -8.40 36.03
N ASP A 556 13.40 -7.42 36.20
CA ASP A 556 13.45 -6.45 37.28
C ASP A 556 12.32 -6.61 38.31
N ASN A 557 11.28 -7.38 38.00
CA ASN A 557 10.17 -7.64 38.91
C ASN A 557 10.11 -9.09 39.37
N ASN A 558 10.16 -9.34 40.69
CA ASN A 558 9.95 -10.70 41.23
C ASN A 558 8.46 -11.10 41.32
N THR A 559 7.55 -10.15 41.07
CA THR A 559 6.08 -10.32 41.11
C THR A 559 5.44 -9.62 39.92
N LEU A 560 4.27 -10.10 39.47
CA LEU A 560 3.52 -9.49 38.37
C LEU A 560 2.10 -9.10 38.78
N ALA A 561 1.52 -8.13 38.08
CA ALA A 561 0.21 -7.56 38.40
C ALA A 561 -0.94 -8.29 37.71
N SER A 562 -0.80 -8.62 36.42
CA SER A 562 -1.89 -9.20 35.64
C SER A 562 -1.41 -10.05 34.47
N ALA A 563 -2.33 -10.84 33.91
CA ALA A 563 -2.10 -11.50 32.63
C ALA A 563 -3.42 -11.61 31.84
N THR A 564 -3.30 -11.73 30.52
CA THR A 564 -4.42 -12.02 29.63
C THR A 564 -4.11 -13.28 28.83
N VAL A 565 -5.11 -14.16 28.76
CA VAL A 565 -5.11 -15.32 27.85
C VAL A 565 -6.31 -15.20 26.95
N SER A 566 -6.11 -15.11 25.63
CA SER A 566 -7.18 -14.85 24.68
C SER A 566 -7.19 -15.83 23.53
N ILE A 567 -8.39 -16.09 23.00
CA ILE A 567 -8.56 -16.82 21.74
C ILE A 567 -8.38 -15.82 20.60
N ALA A 568 -7.14 -15.64 20.18
CA ALA A 568 -6.74 -14.60 19.21
C ALA A 568 -7.30 -14.85 17.80
N ASN A 569 -7.51 -16.12 17.42
CA ASN A 569 -8.08 -16.48 16.12
C ASN A 569 -9.16 -17.55 16.24
N ASN A 570 -10.19 -17.41 15.40
CA ASN A 570 -11.32 -18.33 15.25
C ASN A 570 -12.16 -18.54 16.52
N HIS A 571 -12.20 -17.55 17.42
CA HIS A 571 -13.09 -17.60 18.59
C HIS A 571 -14.54 -17.87 18.16
N ALA A 572 -15.15 -18.88 18.76
CA ALA A 572 -16.51 -19.31 18.47
C ALA A 572 -17.36 -19.36 19.74
N VAL A 573 -18.67 -19.25 19.56
CA VAL A 573 -19.64 -19.39 20.66
C VAL A 573 -19.47 -20.78 21.30
N GLY A 574 -19.30 -20.79 22.62
CA GLY A 574 -19.09 -22.00 23.41
C GLY A 574 -17.62 -22.39 23.60
N ASP A 575 -16.68 -21.62 23.06
CA ASP A 575 -15.30 -21.68 23.52
C ASP A 575 -15.21 -21.14 24.96
N VAL A 576 -14.38 -21.77 25.79
CA VAL A 576 -14.15 -21.39 27.18
C VAL A 576 -12.67 -21.55 27.50
N LEU A 577 -12.06 -20.50 28.05
CA LEU A 577 -10.78 -20.57 28.73
C LEU A 577 -11.03 -20.56 30.25
N THR A 578 -10.44 -21.50 30.97
CA THR A 578 -10.65 -21.63 32.41
C THR A 578 -9.33 -21.67 33.17
N PHE A 579 -9.25 -20.84 34.21
CA PHE A 579 -8.26 -20.90 35.27
C PHE A 579 -8.99 -21.13 36.60
N THR A 580 -8.48 -22.05 37.42
CA THR A 580 -9.08 -22.36 38.74
C THR A 580 -8.11 -21.93 39.84
N PRO A 581 -8.37 -20.82 40.55
CA PRO A 581 -7.52 -20.35 41.63
C PRO A 581 -7.34 -21.40 42.73
N ASN A 582 -6.11 -21.55 43.23
CA ASN A 582 -5.79 -22.34 44.41
C ASN A 582 -4.49 -21.83 45.05
N ALA A 583 -4.10 -22.41 46.19
CA ALA A 583 -2.95 -21.96 46.97
C ALA A 583 -1.59 -22.04 46.24
N ILE A 584 -1.46 -22.82 45.16
CA ILE A 584 -0.23 -22.92 44.35
C ILE A 584 -0.03 -21.66 43.50
N TYR A 585 -1.12 -20.93 43.19
CA TYR A 585 -1.11 -19.74 42.32
C TYR A 585 -1.19 -18.44 43.11
N GLY A 586 -0.92 -18.47 44.42
CA GLY A 586 -1.00 -17.31 45.29
C GLY A 586 -2.41 -16.71 45.34
N ASN A 587 -2.48 -15.39 45.12
CA ASN A 587 -3.72 -14.63 45.13
C ASN A 587 -4.28 -14.33 43.73
N ILE A 588 -3.82 -15.04 42.68
CA ILE A 588 -4.28 -14.82 41.31
C ILE A 588 -5.75 -15.26 41.19
N ILE A 589 -6.58 -14.36 40.69
CA ILE A 589 -7.98 -14.60 40.34
C ILE A 589 -8.20 -14.39 38.84
N SER A 590 -9.31 -14.89 38.29
CA SER A 590 -9.62 -14.71 36.87
C SER A 590 -11.08 -14.42 36.58
N THR A 591 -11.33 -13.74 35.47
CA THR A 591 -12.65 -13.55 34.87
C THR A 591 -12.59 -13.86 33.37
N TYR A 592 -13.54 -14.65 32.87
CA TYR A 592 -13.63 -14.98 31.44
C TYR A 592 -14.78 -14.23 30.78
N ASN A 593 -14.51 -13.57 29.65
CA ASN A 593 -15.51 -12.94 28.81
C ASN A 593 -15.78 -13.82 27.59
N SER A 594 -16.91 -14.51 27.58
CA SER A 594 -17.33 -15.41 26.49
C SER A 594 -17.70 -14.69 25.19
N ALA A 595 -17.92 -13.38 25.19
CA ALA A 595 -18.18 -12.63 23.96
C ALA A 595 -16.87 -12.31 23.22
N THR A 596 -15.80 -12.02 23.95
CA THR A 596 -14.50 -11.65 23.37
C THR A 596 -13.48 -12.78 23.36
N GLY A 597 -13.73 -13.87 24.10
CA GLY A 597 -12.81 -14.99 24.20
C GLY A 597 -11.58 -14.70 25.07
N VAL A 598 -11.68 -13.73 25.98
CA VAL A 598 -10.56 -13.26 26.81
C VAL A 598 -10.74 -13.70 28.25
N LEU A 599 -9.75 -14.43 28.78
CA LEU A 599 -9.55 -14.72 30.19
C LEU A 599 -8.59 -13.68 30.77
N SER A 600 -9.10 -12.81 31.64
CA SER A 600 -8.31 -11.82 32.36
C SER A 600 -7.95 -12.36 33.74
N LEU A 601 -6.66 -12.39 34.06
CA LEU A 601 -6.13 -12.80 35.35
C LEU A 601 -5.53 -11.60 36.08
N SER A 602 -5.71 -11.52 37.39
CA SER A 602 -5.14 -10.44 38.22
C SER A 602 -4.65 -10.97 39.56
N SER A 603 -3.56 -10.38 40.04
CA SER A 603 -3.05 -10.53 41.41
C SER A 603 -3.40 -9.26 42.19
N ALA A 604 -4.12 -9.37 43.30
CA ALA A 604 -4.35 -8.22 44.17
C ALA A 604 -3.01 -7.63 44.65
N ASP A 605 -2.87 -6.31 44.56
CA ASP A 605 -1.67 -5.55 44.92
C ASP A 605 -0.35 -6.02 44.27
N ALA A 606 -0.43 -6.75 43.13
CA ALA A 606 0.71 -7.27 42.38
C ALA A 606 1.72 -8.09 43.22
N THR A 607 1.22 -8.88 44.17
CA THR A 607 2.05 -9.67 45.10
C THR A 607 2.37 -11.09 44.63
N ALA A 608 1.67 -11.63 43.63
CA ALA A 608 1.96 -12.97 43.10
C ALA A 608 3.31 -13.02 42.37
N THR A 609 4.12 -14.00 42.73
CA THR A 609 5.48 -14.21 42.23
C THR A 609 5.50 -14.70 40.78
N ILE A 610 6.63 -14.53 40.09
CA ILE A 610 6.85 -15.10 38.74
C ILE A 610 6.52 -16.61 38.71
N SER A 611 6.92 -17.36 39.74
CA SER A 611 6.68 -18.80 39.81
C SER A 611 5.19 -19.15 39.88
N GLU A 612 4.42 -18.39 40.68
CA GLU A 612 2.97 -18.54 40.78
C GLU A 612 2.27 -18.17 39.46
N TRP A 613 2.69 -17.08 38.81
CA TRP A 613 2.18 -16.69 37.50
C TRP A 613 2.50 -17.71 36.41
N GLN A 614 3.72 -18.24 36.38
CA GLN A 614 4.09 -19.28 35.42
C GLN A 614 3.24 -20.54 35.64
N ALA A 615 3.05 -20.96 36.89
CA ALA A 615 2.20 -22.10 37.23
C ALA A 615 0.73 -21.84 36.86
N ALA A 616 0.24 -20.63 37.08
CA ALA A 616 -1.12 -20.23 36.74
C ALA A 616 -1.36 -20.28 35.22
N LEU A 617 -0.49 -19.65 34.43
CA LEU A 617 -0.61 -19.65 32.96
C LEU A 617 -0.47 -21.06 32.36
N ARG A 618 0.40 -21.91 32.94
CA ARG A 618 0.51 -23.32 32.56
C ARG A 618 -0.73 -24.15 32.90
N SER A 619 -1.56 -23.70 33.84
CA SER A 619 -2.77 -24.41 34.26
C SER A 619 -4.02 -24.03 33.44
N VAL A 620 -3.92 -22.99 32.60
CA VAL A 620 -5.08 -22.53 31.81
C VAL A 620 -5.54 -23.63 30.86
N THR A 621 -6.83 -23.92 30.94
CA THR A 621 -7.47 -24.96 30.13
C THR A 621 -8.38 -24.35 29.07
N PHE A 622 -8.55 -25.10 27.99
CA PHE A 622 -9.44 -24.78 26.88
C PHE A 622 -10.50 -25.88 26.73
N GLN A 623 -11.73 -25.46 26.47
CA GLN A 623 -12.85 -26.30 26.08
C GLN A 623 -13.64 -25.60 24.99
N THR A 624 -14.25 -26.36 24.09
CA THR A 624 -15.18 -25.84 23.09
C THR A 624 -16.30 -26.81 22.79
N THR A 625 -17.47 -26.27 22.45
CA THR A 625 -18.60 -27.00 21.84
C THR A 625 -18.56 -26.97 20.32
N SER A 626 -17.65 -26.20 19.70
CA SER A 626 -17.47 -26.11 18.25
C SER A 626 -16.35 -27.04 17.80
N ASN A 627 -16.67 -28.00 16.93
CA ASN A 627 -15.71 -28.96 16.37
C ASN A 627 -15.11 -28.51 15.03
N THR A 628 -15.17 -27.20 14.73
CA THR A 628 -14.66 -26.64 13.48
C THR A 628 -13.57 -25.61 13.73
N ASN A 629 -12.56 -25.58 12.86
CA ASN A 629 -11.40 -24.68 12.83
C ASN A 629 -10.45 -24.78 14.04
N ASN A 630 -9.14 -24.61 13.80
CA ASN A 630 -8.14 -24.54 14.87
C ASN A 630 -8.23 -23.21 15.62
N ARG A 631 -7.87 -23.19 16.91
CA ARG A 631 -7.76 -21.96 17.70
C ARG A 631 -6.30 -21.55 17.86
N THR A 632 -6.05 -20.26 17.89
CA THR A 632 -4.77 -19.72 18.37
C THR A 632 -5.04 -19.06 19.71
N ILE A 633 -4.39 -19.57 20.76
CA ILE A 633 -4.43 -18.97 22.10
C ILE A 633 -3.22 -18.08 22.26
N SER A 634 -3.43 -16.86 22.74
CA SER A 634 -2.40 -15.85 22.97
C SER A 634 -2.28 -15.57 24.47
N PHE A 635 -1.07 -15.51 24.97
CA PHE A 635 -0.71 -15.20 26.35
C PHE A 635 0.05 -13.87 26.40
N SER A 636 -0.31 -13.00 27.34
CA SER A 636 0.46 -11.79 27.68
C SER A 636 0.44 -11.59 29.20
N ALA A 637 1.56 -11.19 29.79
CA ALA A 637 1.69 -10.91 31.22
C ALA A 637 2.14 -9.45 31.44
N SER A 638 1.80 -8.86 32.58
CA SER A 638 2.18 -7.49 32.93
C SER A 638 2.65 -7.40 34.37
N ASP A 639 3.76 -6.70 34.56
CA ASP A 639 4.36 -6.32 35.85
C ASP A 639 3.62 -5.15 36.54
N GLY A 640 2.60 -4.57 35.89
CA GLY A 640 1.85 -3.40 36.34
C GLY A 640 2.29 -2.09 35.69
N VAL A 641 3.40 -2.10 34.95
CA VAL A 641 3.90 -0.97 34.14
C VAL A 641 3.80 -1.30 32.66
N ASP A 642 4.39 -2.42 32.24
CA ASP A 642 4.46 -2.86 30.85
C ASP A 642 3.82 -4.24 30.65
N PHE A 643 3.55 -4.59 29.39
CA PHE A 643 3.07 -5.91 28.98
C PHE A 643 4.14 -6.65 28.18
N SER A 644 4.20 -7.96 28.36
CA SER A 644 5.00 -8.86 27.52
C SER A 644 4.50 -8.84 26.08
N ALA A 645 5.42 -9.12 25.14
CA ALA A 645 5.01 -9.58 23.82
C ALA A 645 4.11 -10.82 23.93
N ALA A 646 3.19 -10.98 22.97
CA ALA A 646 2.25 -12.08 22.94
C ALA A 646 2.95 -13.41 22.58
N ALA A 647 2.93 -14.38 23.49
CA ALA A 647 3.29 -15.76 23.18
C ALA A 647 2.04 -16.52 22.70
N THR A 648 2.14 -17.31 21.63
CA THR A 648 0.96 -17.99 21.07
C THR A 648 1.11 -19.51 21.02
N LYS A 649 0.00 -20.23 21.19
CA LYS A 649 -0.10 -21.69 21.07
C LYS A 649 -1.32 -22.06 20.24
N ARG A 650 -1.16 -23.00 19.30
CA ARG A 650 -2.28 -23.52 18.50
C ARG A 650 -2.96 -24.68 19.23
N ILE A 651 -4.29 -24.61 19.35
CA ILE A 651 -5.13 -25.78 19.64
C ILE A 651 -5.60 -26.36 18.32
N GLU A 652 -5.21 -27.61 18.06
CA GLU A 652 -5.68 -28.36 16.90
C GLU A 652 -6.97 -29.08 17.26
N ILE A 653 -8.08 -28.63 16.65
CA ILE A 653 -9.39 -29.25 16.86
C ILE A 653 -9.48 -30.45 15.93
N LEU A 654 -9.50 -31.65 16.51
CA LEU A 654 -9.59 -32.91 15.79
C LEU A 654 -11.06 -33.36 15.77
N SER A 655 -11.57 -33.64 14.58
CA SER A 655 -12.89 -34.26 14.38
C SER A 655 -12.75 -35.55 13.59
N ASN A 656 -13.66 -36.50 13.85
CA ASN A 656 -13.67 -37.75 13.10
C ASN A 656 -14.06 -37.49 11.64
N PHE A 657 -13.27 -38.02 10.70
CA PHE A 657 -13.65 -38.08 9.30
C PHE A 657 -14.73 -39.16 9.11
N ILE A 658 -15.97 -38.74 8.83
CA ILE A 658 -17.11 -39.64 8.65
C ILE A 658 -17.44 -39.74 7.15
N THR A 659 -17.50 -40.96 6.64
CA THR A 659 -17.87 -41.25 5.25
C THR A 659 -18.86 -42.41 5.19
N THR A 660 -19.71 -42.43 4.15
CA THR A 660 -20.67 -43.51 3.91
C THR A 660 -20.33 -44.17 2.58
N TRP A 661 -20.28 -45.51 2.58
CA TRP A 661 -19.96 -46.32 1.40
C TRP A 661 -21.14 -47.24 1.07
N ASP A 662 -21.57 -47.23 -0.18
CA ASP A 662 -22.62 -48.14 -0.69
C ASP A 662 -21.98 -49.37 -1.33
N LEU A 663 -21.88 -50.45 -0.54
CA LEU A 663 -21.28 -51.73 -0.96
C LEU A 663 -22.13 -52.49 -1.99
N SER A 664 -23.35 -52.02 -2.33
CA SER A 664 -24.16 -52.61 -3.40
C SER A 664 -23.71 -52.18 -4.80
N LYS A 665 -22.85 -51.16 -4.91
CA LYS A 665 -22.31 -50.65 -6.18
C LYS A 665 -21.01 -51.37 -6.54
N THR A 666 -20.61 -51.29 -7.81
CA THR A 666 -19.38 -51.91 -8.33
C THR A 666 -18.14 -51.42 -7.57
N GLY A 667 -17.43 -52.36 -6.95
CA GLY A 667 -16.15 -52.18 -6.26
C GLY A 667 -15.31 -53.47 -6.34
N ASN A 668 -14.18 -53.51 -5.63
CA ASN A 668 -13.29 -54.68 -5.66
C ASN A 668 -13.87 -55.93 -4.95
N SER A 669 -14.77 -55.74 -3.97
CA SER A 669 -15.46 -56.82 -3.24
C SER A 669 -16.73 -56.29 -2.55
N PRO A 670 -17.83 -57.07 -2.43
CA PRO A 670 -19.05 -56.66 -1.74
C PRO A 670 -18.90 -56.64 -0.20
N THR A 671 -17.78 -57.12 0.34
CA THR A 671 -17.50 -57.20 1.78
C THR A 671 -16.20 -56.47 2.15
N GLN A 672 -15.72 -55.54 1.33
CA GLN A 672 -14.48 -54.84 1.64
C GLN A 672 -14.48 -53.42 1.05
N ILE A 673 -14.00 -52.47 1.86
CA ILE A 673 -13.67 -51.11 1.43
C ILE A 673 -12.15 -51.00 1.33
N SER A 674 -11.66 -50.54 0.17
CA SER A 674 -10.24 -50.29 -0.07
C SER A 674 -10.01 -48.86 -0.53
N PHE A 675 -9.07 -48.15 0.08
CA PHE A 675 -8.71 -46.77 -0.29
C PHE A 675 -7.25 -46.47 0.03
N ASN A 676 -6.69 -45.47 -0.67
CA ASN A 676 -5.37 -44.96 -0.34
C ASN A 676 -5.47 -43.97 0.82
N ALA A 677 -4.55 -44.08 1.77
CA ALA A 677 -4.45 -43.18 2.90
C ALA A 677 -2.98 -42.83 3.18
N THR A 678 -2.76 -41.62 3.68
CA THR A 678 -1.51 -41.25 4.34
C THR A 678 -1.82 -41.05 5.82
N VAL A 679 -1.18 -41.84 6.67
CA VAL A 679 -1.41 -41.88 8.12
C VAL A 679 -0.08 -41.62 8.83
N ALA A 680 -0.10 -40.71 9.80
CA ALA A 680 1.08 -40.35 10.59
C ALA A 680 0.70 -40.18 12.06
N GLY A 681 1.62 -40.51 12.97
CA GLY A 681 1.48 -40.22 14.40
C GLY A 681 0.93 -41.38 15.24
N GLY A 682 1.22 -42.63 14.87
CA GLY A 682 0.89 -43.83 15.65
C GLY A 682 -0.28 -44.67 15.12
N GLY A 683 -0.75 -44.39 13.90
CA GLY A 683 -1.88 -45.07 13.24
C GLY A 683 -3.20 -44.30 13.36
N ALA A 684 -4.18 -44.66 12.52
CA ALA A 684 -5.53 -44.11 12.52
C ALA A 684 -6.56 -45.18 12.93
N ASN A 685 -7.29 -44.93 14.01
CA ASN A 685 -8.37 -45.81 14.44
C ASN A 685 -9.67 -45.49 13.69
N TYR A 686 -10.46 -46.51 13.38
CA TYR A 686 -11.78 -46.35 12.76
C TYR A 686 -12.84 -47.20 13.45
N THR A 687 -14.08 -46.77 13.31
CA THR A 687 -15.28 -47.54 13.64
C THR A 687 -16.26 -47.43 12.47
N TRP A 688 -17.12 -48.44 12.29
CA TRP A 688 -18.16 -48.41 11.27
C TRP A 688 -19.45 -49.05 11.79
N THR A 689 -20.57 -48.62 11.22
CA THR A 689 -21.90 -49.19 11.44
C THR A 689 -22.63 -49.24 10.10
N THR A 690 -23.59 -50.16 9.96
CA THR A 690 -24.49 -50.18 8.81
C THR A 690 -25.45 -48.98 8.83
N VAL A 691 -25.91 -48.51 7.66
CA VAL A 691 -26.85 -47.39 7.53
C VAL A 691 -28.05 -47.84 6.65
N PRO A 692 -29.31 -47.85 7.14
CA PRO A 692 -29.74 -47.48 8.49
C PRO A 692 -29.12 -48.39 9.56
N ALA A 693 -28.90 -47.86 10.76
CA ALA A 693 -28.27 -48.58 11.87
C ALA A 693 -28.99 -49.91 12.16
N SER A 694 -28.39 -51.01 11.71
CA SER A 694 -28.70 -52.36 12.15
C SER A 694 -27.61 -52.84 13.11
N ALA A 695 -27.78 -54.00 13.76
CA ALA A 695 -26.89 -54.50 14.80
C ALA A 695 -25.42 -54.77 14.36
N ASN A 696 -25.09 -54.59 13.08
CA ASN A 696 -23.74 -54.80 12.54
C ASN A 696 -22.89 -53.54 12.66
N SER A 697 -21.77 -53.66 13.38
CA SER A 697 -20.74 -52.65 13.57
C SER A 697 -19.37 -53.29 13.68
N GLY A 698 -18.31 -52.54 13.40
CA GLY A 698 -16.94 -52.99 13.58
C GLY A 698 -16.00 -51.85 13.91
N SER A 699 -14.77 -52.20 14.26
CA SER A 699 -13.69 -51.26 14.53
C SER A 699 -12.35 -51.85 14.13
N GLY A 700 -11.35 -50.99 13.95
CA GLY A 700 -10.00 -51.41 13.63
C GLY A 700 -9.03 -50.23 13.61
N SER A 701 -7.81 -50.50 13.17
CA SER A 701 -6.77 -49.49 12.99
C SER A 701 -6.10 -49.62 11.63
N ILE A 702 -5.65 -48.49 11.12
CA ILE A 702 -4.83 -48.36 9.92
C ILE A 702 -3.43 -47.95 10.40
N PRO A 703 -2.37 -48.70 10.05
CA PRO A 703 -1.02 -48.39 10.51
C PRO A 703 -0.50 -47.08 9.92
N ASP A 704 0.53 -46.51 10.56
CA ASP A 704 1.28 -45.39 9.99
C ASP A 704 1.91 -45.76 8.64
N GLY A 705 1.89 -44.82 7.71
CA GLY A 705 2.49 -45.00 6.40
C GLY A 705 2.05 -43.93 5.41
N ASN A 706 2.95 -43.61 4.47
CA ASN A 706 2.65 -42.69 3.40
C ASN A 706 2.08 -43.45 2.20
N ASN A 707 0.89 -43.05 1.73
CA ASN A 707 0.24 -43.61 0.54
C ASN A 707 -0.02 -45.13 0.62
N ILE A 708 -0.43 -45.60 1.80
CA ILE A 708 -0.78 -47.01 2.04
C ILE A 708 -2.18 -47.34 1.52
N VAL A 709 -2.40 -48.60 1.13
CA VAL A 709 -3.72 -49.12 0.80
C VAL A 709 -4.35 -49.66 2.08
N ALA A 710 -5.33 -48.94 2.62
CA ALA A 710 -6.12 -49.36 3.76
C ALA A 710 -7.27 -50.27 3.31
N ASN A 711 -7.46 -51.40 3.99
CA ASN A 711 -8.54 -52.34 3.72
C ASN A 711 -9.39 -52.53 4.99
N ILE A 712 -10.69 -52.32 4.87
CA ILE A 712 -11.68 -52.56 5.93
C ILE A 712 -12.60 -53.67 5.44
N THR A 713 -12.67 -54.79 6.17
CA THR A 713 -13.48 -55.98 5.82
C THR A 713 -14.76 -56.01 6.64
#